data_AF-A0A538N4L2-F1
#
_entry.id   AF-A0A538N4L2-F1
#
_cell.length_a   1.000
_cell.length_b   1.000
_cell.length_c   1.000
_cell.angle_alpha   90.00
_cell.angle_beta   90.00
_cell.angle_gamma   90.00
#
_symmetry.space_group_name_H-M   'P 1'
#
loop_
_entity.id
_entity.type
_entity.pdbx_description
1 polymer ?
#
loop_
_entity_poly.entity_id
_entity_poly.type
_entity_poly.pdbx_seq_one_letter_code
_entity_poly.pdbx_strand_id
1 'polypeptide(L)'
;MAIHNYRTTSEHKRPVAAGTVIVFKLEPEPPGDHRIQWHINGPFTNMTRDMPGGPTFDWDTEGERAGSYEVFACVYPPSSTNPDDTGGQPGMPQASAAAADIDWSGNGAPAAAAPAIATKMTLAHDTGDGIKAESWTVQLTPAPSVNQEGVLPVSLQRTALVETVDQALWVIIRDRTNAVGFRPYKTFIDNVMGGDLPFRGGDAYALLKFATDAFLMQEVGVLDPLGVIRAGLVKDNNRGTALMDPESAFQSLEAQLDDPTQSEALRTQEERRLGRPINLAELKRMRDSYYVALKEETPPTAVLPYLRIIRERLADIPLKPPGAVPRSAYGILRSHLTAPLAVELIWSYWHEEGMLAQTLNAILARFQNRRITPDGRPDPLARFDIDPLRPIGNIFWGWMQDEVHRLTVRRRHFEYEHEYGLALQGTAIPPGVRPVDRRSKFLEALHNLLYLCHIFFKEDDDTTVIADGFPVLNALRETHLLLAEGAHNQFMDLPATARSEMLVMEWMLARPELRDFLGGRIMVPYEEAWMDRVDSMKSIQGWTDISITHFRDLGVFGEQILLSIRYGNWSVENDPQTAANWARYWRPEIQRYVHAYRASTGVDLTEQVDSTLPAVMLRRRLAVQQRAQLDGGRRRELPPARQYPPRAMIRGRAPLEREYE
;
A
#
# COMPACT_ATOMS: atom_id res chain seq x y z
N MET A 1 56.41 -48.94 6.56
CA MET A 1 55.56 -48.98 5.35
C MET A 1 56.06 -47.94 4.38
N ALA A 2 55.91 -48.16 3.06
CA ALA A 2 56.09 -47.09 2.09
C ALA A 2 54.85 -46.19 2.11
N ILE A 3 55.04 -44.87 1.98
CA ILE A 3 53.92 -43.93 1.83
C ILE A 3 53.49 -43.98 0.36
N HIS A 4 52.48 -44.80 0.07
CA HIS A 4 51.84 -44.81 -1.24
C HIS A 4 50.84 -43.65 -1.33
N ASN A 5 51.18 -42.64 -2.13
CA ASN A 5 50.27 -41.54 -2.45
C ASN A 5 49.19 -42.04 -3.42
N TYR A 6 48.06 -42.51 -2.89
CA TYR A 6 46.91 -42.89 -3.69
C TYR A 6 46.19 -41.66 -4.25
N ARG A 7 45.72 -41.77 -5.49
CA ARG A 7 45.02 -40.72 -6.23
C ARG A 7 43.71 -41.25 -6.80
N THR A 8 42.64 -40.48 -6.59
CA THR A 8 41.37 -40.68 -7.32
C THR A 8 41.53 -40.17 -8.75
N THR A 9 41.27 -41.01 -9.75
CA THR A 9 41.20 -40.58 -11.16
C THR A 9 39.85 -40.91 -11.77
N SER A 10 39.42 -40.09 -12.74
CA SER A 10 38.27 -40.37 -13.59
C SER A 10 38.54 -39.92 -15.02
N GLU A 11 37.91 -40.59 -15.98
CA GLU A 11 37.97 -40.26 -17.40
C GLU A 11 37.08 -39.03 -17.73
N HIS A 12 36.15 -38.67 -16.85
CA HIS A 12 35.21 -37.57 -17.00
C HIS A 12 35.84 -36.21 -16.61
N LYS A 13 36.59 -35.61 -17.54
CA LYS A 13 37.30 -34.32 -17.37
C LYS A 13 36.49 -33.08 -17.78
N ARG A 14 35.15 -33.16 -17.76
CA ARG A 14 34.21 -32.08 -18.14
C ARG A 14 33.01 -32.09 -17.18
N PRO A 15 32.23 -31.00 -17.09
CA PRO A 15 30.95 -31.04 -16.40
C PRO A 15 30.07 -32.15 -16.95
N VAL A 16 29.39 -32.87 -16.07
CA VAL A 16 28.59 -34.06 -16.39
C VAL A 16 27.11 -33.74 -16.15
N ALA A 17 26.23 -34.19 -17.03
CA ALA A 17 24.79 -34.08 -16.78
C ALA A 17 24.33 -35.14 -15.78
N ALA A 18 23.51 -34.77 -14.80
CA ALA A 18 22.87 -35.73 -13.90
C ALA A 18 22.12 -36.81 -14.70
N GLY A 19 22.23 -38.08 -14.27
CA GLY A 19 21.82 -39.26 -15.06
C GLY A 19 22.93 -39.85 -15.95
N THR A 20 24.21 -39.58 -15.63
CA THR A 20 25.36 -40.22 -16.28
C THR A 20 26.12 -41.07 -15.26
N VAL A 21 26.47 -42.32 -15.60
CA VAL A 21 27.38 -43.13 -14.78
C VAL A 21 28.83 -42.61 -14.94
N ILE A 22 29.50 -42.34 -13.82
CA ILE A 22 30.88 -41.86 -13.77
C ILE A 22 31.77 -42.94 -13.14
N VAL A 23 32.75 -43.42 -13.90
CA VAL A 23 33.75 -44.38 -13.41
C VAL A 23 34.90 -43.66 -12.70
N PHE A 24 35.24 -44.12 -11.50
CA PHE A 24 36.42 -43.72 -10.74
C PHE A 24 37.40 -44.89 -10.59
N LYS A 25 38.69 -44.57 -10.55
CA LYS A 25 39.79 -45.52 -10.41
C LYS A 25 40.77 -45.01 -9.35
N LEU A 26 41.42 -45.94 -8.66
CA LEU A 26 42.43 -45.64 -7.65
C LEU A 26 43.83 -45.96 -8.17
N GLU A 27 44.67 -44.93 -8.29
CA GLU A 27 46.03 -45.06 -8.84
C GLU A 27 47.10 -44.70 -7.77
N PRO A 28 48.15 -45.52 -7.56
CA PRO A 28 48.30 -46.88 -8.04
C PRO A 28 47.32 -47.85 -7.35
N GLU A 29 47.00 -48.96 -8.02
CA GLU A 29 46.18 -50.02 -7.43
C GLU A 29 46.89 -50.63 -6.19
N PRO A 30 46.22 -50.73 -5.02
CA PRO A 30 46.86 -51.17 -3.79
C PRO A 30 47.21 -52.66 -3.83
N PRO A 31 48.47 -53.07 -3.55
CA PRO A 31 48.88 -54.46 -3.66
C PRO A 31 48.41 -55.30 -2.47
N GLY A 32 47.57 -56.31 -2.74
CA GLY A 32 47.05 -57.24 -1.75
C GLY A 32 45.70 -56.83 -1.15
N ASP A 33 45.24 -57.60 -0.16
CA ASP A 33 43.84 -57.66 0.32
C ASP A 33 43.41 -56.46 1.19
N HIS A 34 43.61 -55.24 0.69
CA HIS A 34 43.26 -53.98 1.33
C HIS A 34 41.77 -53.69 1.18
N ARG A 35 41.10 -53.28 2.27
CA ARG A 35 39.71 -52.82 2.21
C ARG A 35 39.68 -51.37 1.72
N ILE A 36 38.91 -51.11 0.68
CA ILE A 36 38.71 -49.77 0.10
C ILE A 36 37.28 -49.30 0.42
N GLN A 37 37.13 -48.02 0.75
CA GLN A 37 35.85 -47.36 0.98
C GLN A 37 35.83 -46.04 0.21
N TRP A 38 34.77 -45.79 -0.54
CA TRP A 38 34.60 -44.59 -1.35
C TRP A 38 33.67 -43.61 -0.64
N HIS A 39 34.03 -42.33 -0.63
CA HIS A 39 33.25 -41.27 0.00
C HIS A 39 32.87 -40.21 -1.05
N ILE A 40 31.61 -39.78 -1.00
CA ILE A 40 31.05 -38.73 -1.87
C ILE A 40 30.51 -37.61 -0.99
N ASN A 41 31.10 -36.43 -1.06
CA ASN A 41 30.63 -35.20 -0.43
C ASN A 41 29.91 -34.33 -1.47
N GLY A 42 28.65 -34.00 -1.24
CA GLY A 42 27.85 -33.13 -2.10
C GLY A 42 27.94 -31.63 -1.76
N PRO A 43 27.34 -30.77 -2.60
CA PRO A 43 27.41 -29.31 -2.46
C PRO A 43 26.54 -28.73 -1.33
N PHE A 44 25.82 -29.56 -0.58
CA PHE A 44 24.95 -29.17 0.52
C PHE A 44 25.40 -29.82 1.83
N THR A 45 25.18 -29.15 2.96
CA THR A 45 25.52 -29.68 4.29
C THR A 45 24.85 -31.02 4.56
N ASN A 46 25.61 -31.93 5.20
CA ASN A 46 25.24 -33.30 5.52
C ASN A 46 24.99 -34.24 4.31
N MET A 47 25.27 -33.84 3.07
CA MET A 47 25.31 -34.76 1.93
C MET A 47 26.66 -35.49 1.84
N THR A 48 26.96 -36.36 2.80
CA THR A 48 28.07 -37.33 2.69
C THR A 48 27.49 -38.73 2.52
N ARG A 49 28.02 -39.51 1.56
CA ARG A 49 27.69 -40.93 1.40
C ARG A 49 28.95 -41.78 1.34
N ASP A 50 28.87 -42.93 1.99
CA ASP A 50 29.91 -43.95 2.04
C ASP A 50 29.47 -45.15 1.18
N MET A 51 30.32 -45.51 0.22
CA MET A 51 30.07 -46.56 -0.77
C MET A 51 31.14 -47.67 -0.62
N PRO A 52 30.75 -48.95 -0.39
CA PRO A 52 31.69 -50.05 -0.46
C PRO A 52 32.09 -50.30 -1.92
N GLY A 53 33.38 -50.50 -2.19
CA GLY A 53 33.88 -50.68 -3.55
C GLY A 53 35.28 -51.26 -3.62
N GLY A 54 35.69 -51.64 -4.83
CA GLY A 54 37.05 -52.09 -5.13
C GLY A 54 37.98 -50.93 -5.52
N PRO A 55 39.10 -51.21 -6.20
CA PRO A 55 39.98 -50.18 -6.78
C PRO A 55 39.31 -49.39 -7.92
N THR A 56 38.16 -49.86 -8.41
CA THR A 56 37.26 -49.15 -9.31
C THR A 56 35.88 -48.98 -8.67
N PHE A 57 35.24 -47.84 -8.92
CA PHE A 57 33.91 -47.51 -8.40
C PHE A 57 33.09 -46.77 -9.46
N ASP A 58 31.89 -47.28 -9.73
CA ASP A 58 30.96 -46.70 -10.70
C ASP A 58 29.85 -45.95 -9.95
N TRP A 59 29.79 -44.62 -10.13
CA TRP A 59 28.78 -43.76 -9.52
C TRP A 59 27.71 -43.40 -10.54
N ASP A 60 26.48 -43.90 -10.35
CA ASP A 60 25.32 -43.38 -11.06
C ASP A 60 24.89 -42.03 -10.45
N THR A 61 24.65 -41.05 -11.32
CA THR A 61 24.25 -39.69 -10.96
C THR A 61 22.79 -39.39 -11.27
N GLU A 62 21.98 -40.39 -11.62
CA GLU A 62 20.53 -40.23 -11.72
C GLU A 62 19.93 -39.78 -10.37
N GLY A 63 19.06 -38.76 -10.41
CA GLY A 63 18.45 -38.15 -9.22
C GLY A 63 19.35 -37.20 -8.42
N GLU A 64 20.65 -37.08 -8.73
CA GLU A 64 21.54 -36.16 -8.02
C GLU A 64 21.27 -34.68 -8.34
N ARG A 65 21.44 -33.83 -7.33
CA ARG A 65 21.27 -32.38 -7.49
C ARG A 65 22.45 -31.77 -8.22
N ALA A 66 22.21 -30.77 -9.06
CA ALA A 66 23.28 -30.01 -9.71
C ALA A 66 24.21 -29.31 -8.68
N GLY A 67 25.50 -29.24 -9.00
CA GLY A 67 26.53 -28.59 -8.18
C GLY A 67 27.84 -29.37 -8.11
N SER A 68 28.70 -28.96 -7.17
CA SER A 68 30.06 -29.49 -7.00
C SER A 68 30.10 -30.63 -5.98
N TYR A 69 30.58 -31.80 -6.38
CA TYR A 69 30.79 -32.96 -5.51
C TYR A 69 32.28 -33.27 -5.39
N GLU A 70 32.74 -33.64 -4.19
CA GLU A 70 34.09 -34.14 -3.94
C GLU A 70 34.03 -35.65 -3.71
N VAL A 71 34.80 -36.42 -4.48
CA VAL A 71 34.88 -37.89 -4.38
C VAL A 71 36.30 -38.30 -3.98
N PHE A 72 36.45 -39.20 -3.02
CA PHE A 72 37.74 -39.78 -2.63
C PHE A 72 37.62 -41.21 -2.07
N ALA A 73 38.70 -41.98 -2.19
CA ALA A 73 38.81 -43.29 -1.54
C ALA A 73 39.62 -43.20 -0.23
N CYS A 74 39.29 -44.10 0.71
CA CYS A 74 40.06 -44.41 1.91
C CYS A 74 40.53 -45.88 1.82
N VAL A 75 41.83 -46.11 1.97
CA VAL A 75 42.46 -47.45 1.90
C VAL A 75 42.87 -47.90 3.30
N TYR A 76 42.33 -49.04 3.73
CA TYR A 76 42.64 -49.65 5.03
C TYR A 76 43.54 -50.89 4.85
N PRO A 77 44.53 -51.12 5.74
CA PRO A 77 45.37 -52.30 5.69
C PRO A 77 44.57 -53.59 5.97
N PRO A 78 44.99 -54.76 5.44
CA PRO A 78 44.37 -56.05 5.74
C PRO A 78 44.38 -56.33 7.26
N SER A 79 43.20 -56.54 7.85
CA SER A 79 43.01 -56.70 9.29
C SER A 79 43.46 -58.07 9.78
N SER A 80 44.53 -58.12 10.58
CA SER A 80 45.15 -59.37 11.04
C SER A 80 44.49 -59.98 12.30
N THR A 81 43.19 -60.26 12.25
CA THR A 81 42.51 -61.18 13.20
C THR A 81 41.20 -61.72 12.63
N ASN A 82 40.94 -63.01 12.83
CA ASN A 82 39.63 -63.66 12.66
C ASN A 82 39.01 -63.90 14.07
N PRO A 83 37.73 -64.30 14.19
CA PRO A 83 36.97 -64.22 15.44
C PRO A 83 37.10 -65.42 16.40
N ASP A 84 36.30 -65.36 17.48
CA ASP A 84 35.93 -66.36 18.51
C ASP A 84 36.66 -66.35 19.87
N ASP A 85 35.91 -66.75 20.92
CA ASP A 85 36.21 -66.82 22.37
C ASP A 85 36.63 -65.50 23.09
N THR A 86 36.01 -65.02 24.19
CA THR A 86 34.84 -65.40 25.02
C THR A 86 34.14 -64.10 25.55
N GLY A 87 32.95 -64.06 26.18
CA GLY A 87 31.94 -65.08 26.45
C GLY A 87 31.21 -64.92 27.82
N GLY A 88 30.15 -64.09 27.90
CA GLY A 88 29.34 -63.88 29.14
C GLY A 88 28.36 -62.70 29.07
N GLN A 89 27.11 -62.90 29.55
CA GLN A 89 26.03 -61.90 29.72
C GLN A 89 25.84 -61.53 31.22
N PRO A 90 24.89 -60.66 31.66
CA PRO A 90 24.01 -59.69 30.95
C PRO A 90 24.03 -58.24 31.53
N GLY A 91 23.32 -57.29 30.89
CA GLY A 91 22.99 -55.98 31.51
C GLY A 91 22.15 -55.01 30.65
N MET A 92 20.88 -54.80 31.02
CA MET A 92 20.00 -53.67 30.60
C MET A 92 19.95 -52.63 31.74
N PRO A 93 19.43 -51.37 31.58
CA PRO A 93 18.54 -50.80 30.54
C PRO A 93 19.14 -49.50 29.90
N GLN A 94 18.46 -48.48 29.33
CA GLN A 94 17.02 -48.09 29.21
C GLN A 94 16.74 -47.16 27.99
N ALA A 95 15.56 -46.53 27.98
CA ALA A 95 15.05 -45.52 27.03
C ALA A 95 15.64 -44.10 27.31
N SER A 96 15.37 -42.99 26.58
CA SER A 96 14.25 -42.60 25.69
C SER A 96 14.74 -41.84 24.43
N ALA A 97 14.10 -41.88 23.26
CA ALA A 97 12.68 -41.85 22.85
C ALA A 97 12.06 -40.43 22.80
N ALA A 98 12.04 -39.85 21.60
CA ALA A 98 11.11 -38.85 21.12
C ALA A 98 11.04 -38.93 19.59
N ALA A 99 9.85 -39.12 19.03
CA ALA A 99 9.60 -39.05 17.58
C ALA A 99 8.73 -37.83 17.27
N ALA A 100 8.93 -37.22 16.10
CA ALA A 100 8.08 -36.17 15.57
C ALA A 100 8.12 -36.24 14.04
N ASP A 101 7.04 -36.73 13.44
CA ASP A 101 6.87 -36.70 11.98
C ASP A 101 6.67 -35.26 11.50
N ILE A 102 7.33 -34.89 10.41
CA ILE A 102 7.04 -33.66 9.66
C ILE A 102 6.85 -34.03 8.19
N ASP A 103 5.59 -34.01 7.76
CA ASP A 103 5.18 -34.07 6.36
C ASP A 103 5.65 -32.79 5.62
N TRP A 104 6.09 -32.93 4.37
CA TRP A 104 6.48 -31.79 3.54
C TRP A 104 6.02 -31.92 2.08
N SER A 105 4.72 -31.73 1.90
CA SER A 105 4.18 -31.25 0.62
C SER A 105 4.46 -29.75 0.46
N GLY A 106 5.12 -29.34 -0.63
CA GLY A 106 5.33 -27.93 -0.93
C GLY A 106 6.40 -27.62 -1.98
N ASN A 107 5.98 -27.13 -3.15
CA ASN A 107 6.91 -26.68 -4.20
C ASN A 107 7.73 -25.46 -3.75
N GLY A 108 9.05 -25.48 -4.01
CA GLY A 108 9.92 -24.31 -3.87
C GLY A 108 10.98 -24.28 -4.97
N ALA A 109 10.99 -23.23 -5.79
CA ALA A 109 12.01 -23.04 -6.83
C ALA A 109 13.34 -22.57 -6.24
N PRO A 110 14.50 -22.91 -6.84
CA PRO A 110 15.81 -22.56 -6.29
C PRO A 110 16.14 -21.08 -6.51
N ALA A 111 16.49 -20.38 -5.42
CA ALA A 111 17.06 -19.03 -5.50
C ALA A 111 18.54 -19.10 -5.95
N ALA A 112 18.95 -18.18 -6.82
CA ALA A 112 20.33 -18.07 -7.27
C ALA A 112 21.22 -17.43 -6.18
N ALA A 113 22.40 -18.00 -5.94
CA ALA A 113 23.34 -17.52 -4.93
C ALA A 113 24.53 -16.76 -5.56
N ALA A 114 24.72 -15.50 -5.14
CA ALA A 114 25.92 -14.71 -5.41
C ALA A 114 27.09 -15.16 -4.49
N PRO A 115 28.37 -14.87 -4.85
CA PRO A 115 29.51 -15.59 -4.27
C PRO A 115 29.88 -15.15 -2.86
N ALA A 116 29.97 -16.12 -1.94
CA ALA A 116 30.56 -15.92 -0.62
C ALA A 116 32.07 -16.21 -0.65
N ILE A 117 32.90 -15.17 -0.50
CA ILE A 117 34.33 -15.35 -0.22
C ILE A 117 34.47 -15.74 1.26
N ALA A 118 34.65 -17.04 1.52
CA ALA A 118 34.84 -17.58 2.86
C ALA A 118 36.23 -18.20 3.03
N THR A 119 36.98 -17.65 3.97
CA THR A 119 38.27 -18.09 4.50
C THR A 119 38.39 -19.61 4.69
N LYS A 120 39.61 -20.14 4.47
CA LYS A 120 40.04 -21.51 4.81
C LYS A 120 39.36 -22.04 6.09
N MET A 121 38.62 -23.15 5.97
CA MET A 121 38.26 -23.97 7.12
C MET A 121 38.69 -25.42 6.87
N THR A 122 39.57 -25.93 7.73
CA THR A 122 40.16 -27.25 7.62
C THR A 122 39.16 -28.30 8.13
N LEU A 123 38.51 -29.04 7.23
CA LEU A 123 37.68 -30.19 7.62
C LEU A 123 38.53 -31.47 7.64
N ALA A 124 39.14 -31.72 8.79
CA ALA A 124 39.69 -33.03 9.11
C ALA A 124 38.55 -33.99 9.47
N HIS A 125 38.25 -34.94 8.58
CA HIS A 125 37.62 -36.18 9.00
C HIS A 125 38.73 -37.14 9.45
N ASP A 126 38.72 -37.48 10.74
CA ASP A 126 39.72 -38.34 11.38
C ASP A 126 39.42 -39.82 11.07
N THR A 127 39.78 -40.25 9.86
CA THR A 127 39.56 -41.62 9.38
C THR A 127 40.59 -42.58 10.00
N GLY A 128 40.32 -43.03 11.22
CA GLY A 128 41.18 -43.95 11.98
C GLY A 128 41.73 -45.10 11.14
N ASP A 129 43.06 -45.23 11.13
CA ASP A 129 43.88 -46.21 10.39
C ASP A 129 43.66 -46.30 8.85
N GLY A 130 42.95 -45.36 8.24
CA GLY A 130 42.72 -45.29 6.79
C GLY A 130 43.58 -44.24 6.08
N ILE A 131 44.24 -44.63 4.97
CA ILE A 131 44.95 -43.69 4.09
C ILE A 131 43.93 -43.07 3.11
N LYS A 132 43.59 -41.79 3.30
CA LYS A 132 42.77 -41.01 2.35
C LYS A 132 43.58 -40.67 1.09
N ALA A 133 43.01 -40.95 -0.08
CA ALA A 133 43.54 -40.58 -1.39
C ALA A 133 43.31 -39.10 -1.73
N GLU A 134 44.06 -38.57 -2.72
CA GLU A 134 43.74 -37.25 -3.30
C GLU A 134 42.32 -37.26 -3.87
N SER A 135 41.53 -36.22 -3.55
CA SER A 135 40.13 -36.11 -3.94
C SER A 135 39.94 -35.54 -5.35
N TRP A 136 38.86 -35.94 -6.00
CA TRP A 136 38.47 -35.52 -7.34
C TRP A 136 37.15 -34.77 -7.30
N THR A 137 37.12 -33.54 -7.84
CA THR A 137 35.89 -32.74 -7.91
C THR A 137 35.12 -33.00 -9.20
N VAL A 138 33.85 -33.35 -9.09
CA VAL A 138 32.89 -33.43 -10.22
C VAL A 138 31.96 -32.23 -10.17
N GLN A 139 31.67 -31.63 -11.33
CA GLN A 139 30.61 -30.65 -11.49
C GLN A 139 29.42 -31.29 -12.21
N LEU A 140 28.31 -31.46 -11.49
CA LEU A 140 27.05 -31.92 -12.07
C LEU A 140 26.22 -30.72 -12.55
N THR A 141 25.91 -30.69 -13.84
CA THR A 141 24.93 -29.76 -14.42
C THR A 141 23.54 -30.38 -14.39
N PRO A 142 22.46 -29.59 -14.21
CA PRO A 142 21.11 -30.12 -14.28
C PRO A 142 20.87 -30.68 -15.68
N ALA A 143 20.30 -31.88 -15.77
CA ALA A 143 19.76 -32.36 -17.03
C ALA A 143 18.66 -31.39 -17.51
N PRO A 144 18.52 -31.14 -18.83
CA PRO A 144 17.38 -30.37 -19.32
C PRO A 144 16.10 -31.11 -18.91
N SER A 145 15.18 -30.41 -18.26
CA SER A 145 13.90 -30.97 -17.81
C SER A 145 12.96 -31.16 -19.00
N VAL A 146 13.27 -32.13 -19.85
CA VAL A 146 12.46 -32.52 -20.99
C VAL A 146 11.30 -33.38 -20.47
N ASN A 147 10.07 -33.06 -20.86
CA ASN A 147 8.91 -33.90 -20.55
C ASN A 147 9.05 -35.27 -21.23
N GLN A 148 8.33 -36.29 -20.77
CA GLN A 148 8.42 -37.66 -21.32
C GLN A 148 8.19 -37.76 -22.85
N GLU A 149 7.58 -36.74 -23.46
CA GLU A 149 7.29 -36.62 -24.89
C GLU A 149 8.42 -35.94 -25.71
N GLY A 150 9.57 -35.60 -25.10
CA GLY A 150 10.66 -34.91 -25.78
C GLY A 150 10.52 -33.38 -25.86
N VAL A 151 9.48 -32.81 -25.25
CA VAL A 151 9.15 -31.37 -25.29
C VAL A 151 9.87 -30.60 -24.18
N LEU A 152 10.51 -29.49 -24.54
CA LEU A 152 11.03 -28.49 -23.59
C LEU A 152 9.87 -27.63 -23.05
N PRO A 153 9.63 -27.59 -21.71
CA PRO A 153 8.56 -26.79 -21.13
C PRO A 153 8.92 -25.30 -21.11
N VAL A 154 8.61 -24.59 -22.20
CA VAL A 154 8.73 -23.12 -22.26
C VAL A 154 7.58 -22.49 -21.47
N SER A 155 7.87 -22.04 -20.25
CA SER A 155 6.98 -21.14 -19.50
C SER A 155 7.29 -19.69 -19.86
N LEU A 156 6.26 -18.94 -20.27
CA LEU A 156 6.38 -17.49 -20.35
C LEU A 156 6.42 -16.91 -18.93
N GLN A 157 7.33 -15.97 -18.72
CA GLN A 157 7.51 -15.28 -17.44
C GLN A 157 7.35 -13.77 -17.67
N ARG A 158 6.83 -13.06 -16.66
CA ARG A 158 6.73 -11.60 -16.71
C ARG A 158 8.14 -11.00 -16.78
N THR A 159 8.29 -9.90 -17.52
CA THR A 159 9.54 -9.13 -17.60
C THR A 159 10.09 -8.83 -16.21
N ALA A 160 11.38 -9.11 -16.00
CA ALA A 160 12.04 -8.89 -14.72
C ALA A 160 12.02 -7.41 -14.32
N LEU A 161 11.77 -7.14 -13.04
CA LEU A 161 11.75 -5.79 -12.49
C LEU A 161 13.18 -5.31 -12.27
N VAL A 162 13.57 -4.22 -12.93
CA VAL A 162 14.79 -3.48 -12.63
C VAL A 162 14.50 -2.60 -11.41
N GLU A 163 15.27 -2.71 -10.34
CA GLU A 163 15.05 -1.93 -9.12
C GLU A 163 15.45 -0.46 -9.31
N THR A 164 14.60 0.48 -8.90
CA THR A 164 14.85 1.93 -9.01
C THR A 164 14.75 2.60 -7.64
N VAL A 165 15.62 3.57 -7.36
CA VAL A 165 15.82 4.15 -6.02
C VAL A 165 14.56 4.88 -5.52
N ASP A 166 13.77 5.47 -6.42
CA ASP A 166 12.50 6.14 -6.12
C ASP A 166 11.38 5.22 -5.63
N GLN A 167 11.53 3.90 -5.72
CA GLN A 167 10.60 2.96 -5.06
C GLN A 167 10.50 3.23 -3.55
N ALA A 168 11.61 3.65 -2.91
CA ALA A 168 11.62 4.04 -1.50
C ALA A 168 10.75 5.28 -1.23
N LEU A 169 10.72 6.26 -2.13
CA LEU A 169 9.87 7.45 -2.01
C LEU A 169 8.38 7.07 -2.03
N TRP A 170 7.99 6.10 -2.86
CA TRP A 170 6.59 5.68 -2.97
C TRP A 170 6.13 4.93 -1.73
N VAL A 171 6.98 4.09 -1.14
CA VAL A 171 6.74 3.46 0.17
C VAL A 171 6.55 4.52 1.27
N ILE A 172 7.42 5.55 1.31
CA ILE A 172 7.30 6.66 2.26
C ILE A 172 5.98 7.43 2.06
N ILE A 173 5.63 7.81 0.83
CA ILE A 173 4.37 8.52 0.53
C ILE A 173 3.16 7.68 0.92
N ARG A 174 3.18 6.37 0.62
CA ARG A 174 2.12 5.43 0.99
C ARG A 174 1.95 5.32 2.50
N ASP A 175 3.05 5.20 3.26
CA ASP A 175 3.03 5.17 4.72
C ASP A 175 2.43 6.46 5.30
N ARG A 176 3.02 7.62 4.97
CA ARG A 176 2.65 8.90 5.60
C ARG A 176 1.21 9.32 5.27
N THR A 177 0.71 9.04 4.06
CA THR A 177 -0.72 9.27 3.72
C THR A 177 -1.67 8.36 4.50
N ASN A 178 -1.31 7.09 4.70
CA ASN A 178 -2.09 6.19 5.54
C ASN A 178 -2.07 6.64 7.02
N ALA A 179 -0.93 7.14 7.51
CA ALA A 179 -0.78 7.68 8.86
C ALA A 179 -1.64 8.95 9.10
N VAL A 180 -1.74 9.85 8.12
CA VAL A 180 -2.61 11.04 8.13
C VAL A 180 -4.11 10.69 7.99
N GLY A 181 -4.44 9.44 7.65
CA GLY A 181 -5.81 8.97 7.42
C GLY A 181 -6.72 9.00 8.65
N PHE A 182 -8.04 8.95 8.41
CA PHE A 182 -9.05 9.05 9.46
C PHE A 182 -8.94 7.99 10.56
N ARG A 183 -8.47 6.77 10.24
CA ARG A 183 -8.38 5.67 11.21
C ARG A 183 -7.34 5.92 12.32
N PRO A 184 -6.04 6.20 12.03
CA PRO A 184 -5.09 6.66 13.05
C PRO A 184 -5.56 7.91 13.79
N TYR A 185 -6.04 8.92 13.06
CA TYR A 185 -6.54 10.18 13.62
C TYR A 185 -7.65 9.97 14.66
N LYS A 186 -8.67 9.15 14.36
CA LYS A 186 -9.75 8.81 15.30
C LYS A 186 -9.20 8.14 16.56
N THR A 187 -8.26 7.20 16.43
CA THR A 187 -7.64 6.52 17.58
C THR A 187 -6.85 7.51 18.45
N PHE A 188 -6.11 8.44 17.83
CA PHE A 188 -5.40 9.50 18.54
C PHE A 188 -6.37 10.43 19.30
N ILE A 189 -7.38 10.96 18.62
CA ILE A 189 -8.35 11.89 19.24
C ILE A 189 -9.21 11.19 20.30
N ASP A 190 -9.65 9.95 20.10
CA ASP A 190 -10.41 9.23 21.13
C ASP A 190 -9.57 8.97 22.39
N ASN A 191 -8.26 8.79 22.27
CA ASN A 191 -7.35 8.71 23.43
C ASN A 191 -7.19 10.06 24.14
N VAL A 192 -7.07 11.17 23.39
CA VAL A 192 -6.96 12.53 23.97
C VAL A 192 -8.27 12.98 24.63
N MET A 193 -9.40 12.72 23.98
CA MET A 193 -10.73 13.14 24.43
C MET A 193 -11.39 12.15 25.40
N GLY A 194 -10.82 10.94 25.55
CA GLY A 194 -11.35 9.85 26.38
C GLY A 194 -10.85 9.83 27.83
N GLY A 195 -9.98 10.77 28.23
CA GLY A 195 -9.62 10.96 29.64
C GLY A 195 -10.74 11.62 30.46
N ASP A 196 -10.58 11.66 31.79
CA ASP A 196 -11.49 12.35 32.74
C ASP A 196 -11.42 13.89 32.60
N LEU A 197 -11.79 14.42 31.44
CA LEU A 197 -11.69 15.83 31.09
C LEU A 197 -13.02 16.56 31.33
N PRO A 198 -13.13 17.45 32.34
CA PRO A 198 -14.42 17.98 32.82
C PRO A 198 -15.01 19.13 31.97
N PHE A 199 -14.65 19.21 30.68
CA PHE A 199 -14.95 20.37 29.84
C PHE A 199 -16.43 20.45 29.43
N ARG A 200 -16.98 21.67 29.49
CA ARG A 200 -18.32 22.04 29.00
C ARG A 200 -18.19 23.19 28.02
N GLY A 201 -19.06 23.26 27.02
CA GLY A 201 -19.02 24.30 25.99
C GLY A 201 -17.75 24.26 25.12
N GLY A 202 -17.28 25.45 24.73
CA GLY A 202 -16.26 25.62 23.68
C GLY A 202 -14.89 25.02 23.96
N ASP A 203 -14.50 24.84 25.23
CA ASP A 203 -13.18 24.32 25.62
C ASP A 203 -12.92 22.91 25.06
N ALA A 204 -13.95 22.07 25.02
CA ALA A 204 -13.86 20.73 24.44
C ALA A 204 -13.60 20.76 22.91
N TYR A 205 -14.11 21.77 22.21
CA TYR A 205 -13.81 22.00 20.80
C TYR A 205 -12.42 22.62 20.60
N ALA A 206 -11.99 23.56 21.47
CA ALA A 206 -10.66 24.14 21.42
C ALA A 206 -9.57 23.08 21.61
N LEU A 207 -9.77 22.13 22.54
CA LEU A 207 -8.90 20.96 22.71
C LEU A 207 -8.91 20.06 21.46
N LEU A 208 -10.08 19.73 20.90
CA LEU A 208 -10.19 18.93 19.68
C LEU A 208 -9.43 19.56 18.50
N LYS A 209 -9.58 20.88 18.31
CA LYS A 209 -8.87 21.65 17.27
C LYS A 209 -7.36 21.58 17.48
N PHE A 210 -6.88 21.94 18.67
CA PHE A 210 -5.45 21.91 19.03
C PHE A 210 -4.85 20.50 18.89
N ALA A 211 -5.57 19.46 19.30
CA ALA A 211 -5.14 18.06 19.15
C ALA A 211 -5.10 17.63 17.68
N THR A 212 -6.01 18.12 16.83
CA THR A 212 -6.01 17.82 15.39
C THR A 212 -4.85 18.51 14.67
N ASP A 213 -4.62 19.79 14.98
CA ASP A 213 -3.47 20.53 14.45
C ASP A 213 -2.15 19.89 14.91
N ALA A 214 -2.06 19.45 16.17
CA ALA A 214 -0.91 18.70 16.72
C ALA A 214 -0.68 17.35 16.02
N PHE A 215 -1.74 16.58 15.77
CA PHE A 215 -1.68 15.31 15.04
C PHE A 215 -1.14 15.50 13.62
N LEU A 216 -1.69 16.47 12.89
CA LEU A 216 -1.23 16.78 11.53
C LEU A 216 0.20 17.32 11.53
N MET A 217 0.57 18.18 12.47
CA MET A 217 1.95 18.64 12.63
C MET A 217 2.92 17.47 12.84
N GLN A 218 2.56 16.47 13.66
CA GLN A 218 3.38 15.27 13.84
C GLN A 218 3.51 14.45 12.54
N GLU A 219 2.40 14.13 11.87
CA GLU A 219 2.46 13.25 10.69
C GLU A 219 2.94 13.94 9.41
N VAL A 220 2.80 15.26 9.31
CA VAL A 220 3.37 16.09 8.23
C VAL A 220 4.84 16.48 8.51
N GLY A 221 5.40 16.14 9.69
CA GLY A 221 6.83 16.31 9.99
C GLY A 221 7.25 17.69 10.51
N VAL A 222 6.31 18.47 11.03
CA VAL A 222 6.52 19.77 11.66
C VAL A 222 6.51 19.61 13.19
N LEU A 223 7.66 19.28 13.78
CA LEU A 223 7.74 18.95 15.20
C LEU A 223 7.71 20.19 16.13
N ASP A 224 7.02 20.03 17.26
CA ASP A 224 6.83 21.02 18.33
C ASP A 224 8.19 21.45 18.95
N PRO A 225 8.65 22.69 18.73
CA PRO A 225 9.95 23.16 19.21
C PRO A 225 10.02 23.42 20.72
N LEU A 226 8.91 23.26 21.46
CA LEU A 226 8.84 23.47 22.91
C LEU A 226 8.45 22.19 23.67
N GLY A 227 8.03 21.13 22.97
CA GLY A 227 7.51 19.89 23.58
C GLY A 227 6.23 20.08 24.42
N VAL A 228 5.59 21.25 24.32
CA VAL A 228 4.41 21.65 25.11
C VAL A 228 3.20 20.75 24.82
N ILE A 229 3.05 20.26 23.60
CA ILE A 229 2.01 19.30 23.22
C ILE A 229 2.18 17.96 23.99
N ARG A 230 3.42 17.53 24.25
CA ARG A 230 3.71 16.31 25.02
C ARG A 230 3.77 16.54 26.54
N ALA A 231 3.89 17.78 27.00
CA ALA A 231 4.16 18.11 28.41
C ALA A 231 3.00 17.88 29.39
N GLY A 232 1.80 17.49 28.92
CA GLY A 232 0.64 17.25 29.81
C GLY A 232 -0.39 16.21 29.35
N LEU A 233 -0.27 15.63 28.14
CA LEU A 233 -1.28 14.72 27.56
C LEU A 233 -0.85 13.24 27.49
N VAL A 234 0.43 12.92 27.74
CA VAL A 234 0.96 11.55 27.68
C VAL A 234 1.84 11.27 28.90
N LYS A 235 1.67 10.10 29.54
CA LYS A 235 2.38 9.74 30.77
C LYS A 235 3.85 9.36 30.52
N ASP A 236 4.72 10.35 30.67
CA ASP A 236 6.12 10.34 31.14
C ASP A 236 7.20 9.41 30.54
N ASN A 237 6.89 8.23 30.01
CA ASN A 237 7.93 7.24 29.66
C ASN A 237 8.67 7.54 28.35
N ASN A 238 8.06 8.26 27.40
CA ASN A 238 8.63 8.55 26.08
C ASN A 238 9.06 10.03 25.93
N ARG A 239 9.82 10.56 26.90
CA ARG A 239 10.40 11.92 26.88
C ARG A 239 11.59 12.05 25.93
N GLY A 240 11.37 11.81 24.63
CA GLY A 240 12.32 12.17 23.58
C GLY A 240 12.34 13.68 23.36
N THR A 241 13.49 14.33 23.55
CA THR A 241 13.70 15.75 23.26
C THR A 241 13.84 15.98 21.76
N ALA A 242 12.71 16.01 21.06
CA ALA A 242 12.65 16.36 19.64
C ALA A 242 12.99 17.85 19.44
N LEU A 243 14.25 18.14 19.12
CA LEU A 243 14.62 19.35 18.39
C LEU A 243 13.86 19.38 17.05
N MET A 244 13.77 20.55 16.39
CA MET A 244 13.44 20.56 14.95
C MET A 244 14.64 20.04 14.13
N ASP A 245 14.87 18.73 14.23
CA ASP A 245 15.81 17.96 13.45
C ASP A 245 15.04 17.07 12.47
N PRO A 246 15.25 17.21 11.14
CA PRO A 246 14.67 16.33 10.14
C PRO A 246 14.76 14.84 10.48
N GLU A 247 15.83 14.39 11.14
CA GLU A 247 16.01 12.97 11.45
C GLU A 247 14.94 12.41 12.40
N SER A 248 14.34 13.26 13.24
CA SER A 248 13.26 12.87 14.15
C SER A 248 11.87 12.75 13.51
N ALA A 249 11.64 13.34 12.34
CA ALA A 249 10.40 13.12 11.57
C ALA A 249 10.35 11.72 10.94
N PHE A 250 11.52 11.11 10.66
CA PHE A 250 11.62 9.78 10.06
C PHE A 250 11.48 8.62 11.06
N GLN A 251 11.58 8.90 12.36
CA GLN A 251 11.48 7.88 13.44
C GLN A 251 10.05 7.34 13.64
N SER A 252 9.01 8.03 13.13
CA SER A 252 7.63 7.52 13.19
C SER A 252 7.46 6.20 12.43
N LEU A 253 8.13 6.06 11.29
CA LEU A 253 8.19 4.80 10.54
C LEU A 253 8.93 3.72 11.35
N GLU A 254 10.06 4.05 11.98
CA GLU A 254 10.84 3.08 12.77
C GLU A 254 10.03 2.49 13.93
N ALA A 255 9.27 3.33 14.64
CA ALA A 255 8.39 2.87 15.71
C ALA A 255 7.26 1.93 15.24
N GLN A 256 6.83 2.00 13.97
CA GLN A 256 5.88 1.06 13.38
C GLN A 256 6.56 -0.21 12.86
N LEU A 257 7.77 -0.08 12.29
CA LEU A 257 8.58 -1.20 11.82
C LEU A 257 9.07 -2.10 12.97
N ASP A 258 9.10 -1.60 14.20
CA ASP A 258 9.51 -2.34 15.38
C ASP A 258 8.30 -3.03 16.10
N ASP A 259 7.05 -2.83 15.65
CA ASP A 259 5.90 -3.67 16.01
C ASP A 259 5.88 -4.93 15.12
N PRO A 260 5.95 -6.15 15.68
CA PRO A 260 6.03 -7.39 14.90
C PRO A 260 4.77 -7.68 14.07
N THR A 261 3.61 -7.16 14.46
CA THR A 261 2.34 -7.39 13.76
C THR A 261 2.15 -6.42 12.58
N GLN A 262 2.53 -5.16 12.77
CA GLN A 262 2.42 -4.13 11.73
C GLN A 262 3.51 -4.30 10.67
N SER A 263 4.74 -4.62 11.08
CA SER A 263 5.86 -4.89 10.18
C SER A 263 5.64 -6.09 9.25
N GLU A 264 5.04 -7.19 9.74
CA GLU A 264 4.67 -8.32 8.87
C GLU A 264 3.56 -7.94 7.87
N ALA A 265 2.53 -7.24 8.32
CA ALA A 265 1.45 -6.78 7.45
C ALA A 265 1.92 -5.76 6.39
N LEU A 266 2.89 -4.91 6.72
CA LEU A 266 3.55 -4.01 5.77
C LEU A 266 4.39 -4.80 4.76
N ARG A 267 5.27 -5.69 5.23
CA ARG A 267 6.10 -6.56 4.37
C ARG A 267 5.27 -7.27 3.32
N THR A 268 4.23 -8.01 3.71
CA THR A 268 3.39 -8.78 2.79
C THR A 268 2.61 -7.91 1.79
N GLN A 269 2.46 -6.61 2.03
CA GLN A 269 1.93 -5.67 1.04
C GLN A 269 3.01 -5.17 0.08
N GLU A 270 4.18 -4.76 0.58
CA GLU A 270 5.26 -4.23 -0.26
C GLU A 270 5.91 -5.31 -1.13
N GLU A 271 6.04 -6.55 -0.64
CA GLU A 271 6.49 -7.71 -1.43
C GLU A 271 5.61 -7.93 -2.68
N ARG A 272 4.30 -7.70 -2.56
CA ARG A 272 3.34 -7.83 -3.69
C ARG A 272 3.40 -6.67 -4.67
N ARG A 273 3.87 -5.49 -4.25
CA ARG A 273 4.02 -4.29 -5.10
C ARG A 273 5.36 -4.25 -5.82
N LEU A 274 6.42 -4.62 -5.10
CA LEU A 274 7.79 -4.63 -5.59
C LEU A 274 8.16 -5.97 -6.26
N GLY A 275 7.25 -6.95 -6.25
CA GLY A 275 7.32 -8.20 -7.01
C GLY A 275 8.41 -9.18 -6.54
N ARG A 276 8.99 -8.95 -5.36
CA ARG A 276 10.13 -9.69 -4.81
C ARG A 276 9.95 -9.88 -3.29
N PRO A 277 10.47 -10.96 -2.67
CA PRO A 277 10.49 -11.11 -1.21
C PRO A 277 11.43 -10.05 -0.61
N ILE A 278 11.04 -9.43 0.50
CA ILE A 278 11.75 -8.27 1.07
C ILE A 278 11.86 -8.39 2.59
N ASN A 279 13.06 -8.15 3.11
CA ASN A 279 13.29 -8.09 4.55
C ASN A 279 12.95 -6.69 5.11
N LEU A 280 12.50 -6.62 6.37
CA LEU A 280 12.42 -5.36 7.13
C LEU A 280 13.75 -4.57 7.10
N ALA A 281 14.87 -5.27 7.24
CA ALA A 281 16.21 -4.71 7.14
C ALA A 281 16.54 -4.21 5.71
N GLU A 282 15.85 -4.72 4.69
CA GLU A 282 15.99 -4.29 3.30
C GLU A 282 15.12 -3.06 2.99
N LEU A 283 13.91 -2.96 3.54
CA LEU A 283 13.13 -1.71 3.52
C LEU A 283 13.91 -0.57 4.23
N LYS A 284 14.49 -0.85 5.41
CA LYS A 284 15.36 0.11 6.11
C LYS A 284 16.57 0.48 5.23
N ARG A 285 17.23 -0.48 4.55
CA ARG A 285 18.32 -0.19 3.57
C ARG A 285 17.87 0.63 2.35
N MET A 286 16.74 0.32 1.71
CA MET A 286 16.25 1.06 0.54
C MET A 286 16.00 2.53 0.90
N ARG A 287 15.31 2.75 2.03
CA ARG A 287 15.11 4.06 2.65
C ARG A 287 16.44 4.77 2.91
N ASP A 288 17.40 4.08 3.54
CA ASP A 288 18.69 4.66 3.89
C ASP A 288 19.52 5.00 2.65
N SER A 289 19.51 4.16 1.61
CA SER A 289 20.17 4.45 0.32
C SER A 289 19.53 5.64 -0.41
N TYR A 290 18.20 5.75 -0.37
CA TYR A 290 17.47 6.90 -0.91
C TYR A 290 17.91 8.18 -0.18
N TYR A 291 17.91 8.18 1.16
CA TYR A 291 18.36 9.35 1.93
C TYR A 291 19.86 9.65 1.82
N VAL A 292 20.73 8.66 1.58
CA VAL A 292 22.16 8.89 1.27
C VAL A 292 22.30 9.62 -0.07
N ALA A 293 21.58 9.19 -1.10
CA ALA A 293 21.55 9.90 -2.40
C ALA A 293 20.94 11.31 -2.31
N LEU A 294 20.09 11.59 -1.31
CA LEU A 294 19.62 12.95 -1.02
C LEU A 294 20.59 13.79 -0.16
N LYS A 295 21.60 13.19 0.48
CA LYS A 295 22.54 13.85 1.42
C LYS A 295 23.88 14.25 0.78
N GLU A 296 24.03 14.14 -0.55
CA GLU A 296 25.30 14.31 -1.28
C GLU A 296 25.94 15.71 -1.22
N GLU A 297 25.22 16.75 -0.79
CA GLU A 297 25.72 18.13 -0.74
C GLU A 297 26.18 18.60 0.66
N THR A 298 27.05 19.61 0.69
CA THR A 298 27.52 20.24 1.95
C THR A 298 26.76 21.56 2.21
N PRO A 299 26.11 21.75 3.37
CA PRO A 299 26.01 20.84 4.52
C PRO A 299 24.96 19.73 4.32
N PRO A 300 25.23 18.48 4.76
CA PRO A 300 24.41 17.31 4.47
C PRO A 300 22.99 17.48 4.98
N THR A 301 22.07 17.71 4.04
CA THR A 301 20.65 17.96 4.30
C THR A 301 19.89 17.14 3.27
N ALA A 302 19.15 16.12 3.70
CA ALA A 302 18.32 15.34 2.79
C ALA A 302 17.24 16.25 2.19
N VAL A 303 17.28 16.50 0.87
CA VAL A 303 16.28 17.31 0.17
C VAL A 303 15.67 16.49 -0.96
N LEU A 304 14.33 16.41 -1.02
CA LEU A 304 13.63 15.62 -2.05
C LEU A 304 14.03 16.07 -3.48
N PRO A 305 14.14 15.15 -4.47
CA PRO A 305 14.73 15.45 -5.77
C PRO A 305 14.13 16.67 -6.49
N TYR A 306 12.81 16.82 -6.47
CA TYR A 306 12.12 17.99 -7.04
C TYR A 306 12.37 19.28 -6.22
N LEU A 307 12.38 19.17 -4.89
CA LEU A 307 12.63 20.30 -3.99
C LEU A 307 14.09 20.76 -4.03
N ARG A 308 15.04 19.92 -4.46
CA ARG A 308 16.45 20.28 -4.69
C ARG A 308 16.56 21.32 -5.81
N ILE A 309 15.88 21.11 -6.94
CA ILE A 309 15.82 22.06 -8.06
C ILE A 309 15.20 23.41 -7.61
N ILE A 310 14.18 23.38 -6.75
CA ILE A 310 13.60 24.60 -6.17
C ILE A 310 14.59 25.27 -5.20
N ARG A 311 15.32 24.49 -4.39
CA ARG A 311 16.32 24.99 -3.45
C ARG A 311 17.49 25.67 -4.14
N GLU A 312 17.96 25.12 -5.26
CA GLU A 312 18.97 25.72 -6.16
C GLU A 312 18.48 27.07 -6.71
N ARG A 313 17.23 27.14 -7.18
CA ARG A 313 16.61 28.38 -7.70
C ARG A 313 16.38 29.46 -6.62
N LEU A 314 16.33 29.07 -5.35
CA LEU A 314 16.15 29.93 -4.19
C LEU A 314 17.42 30.01 -3.31
N ALA A 315 18.60 29.86 -3.91
CA ALA A 315 19.89 29.85 -3.20
C ALA A 315 20.21 31.17 -2.47
N ASP A 316 19.60 32.28 -2.88
CA ASP A 316 19.65 33.60 -2.23
C ASP A 316 18.94 33.63 -0.86
N ILE A 317 17.94 32.77 -0.67
CA ILE A 317 17.25 32.60 0.60
C ILE A 317 18.07 31.62 1.46
N PRO A 318 18.45 31.97 2.70
CA PRO A 318 19.21 31.06 3.58
C PRO A 318 18.32 29.94 4.13
N LEU A 319 18.92 28.76 4.35
CA LEU A 319 18.29 27.74 5.20
C LEU A 319 18.30 28.22 6.66
N LYS A 320 17.17 28.06 7.36
CA LYS A 320 17.12 28.26 8.81
C LYS A 320 17.96 27.20 9.54
N PRO A 321 18.57 27.53 10.70
CA PRO A 321 19.29 26.54 11.49
C PRO A 321 18.32 25.51 12.10
N PRO A 322 18.78 24.30 12.45
CA PRO A 322 17.98 23.33 13.20
C PRO A 322 17.42 23.94 14.49
N GLY A 323 16.21 23.54 14.89
CA GLY A 323 15.50 24.11 16.04
C GLY A 323 14.89 25.51 15.83
N ALA A 324 15.01 26.13 14.65
CA ALA A 324 14.56 27.50 14.42
C ALA A 324 13.03 27.65 14.29
N VAL A 325 12.39 27.96 15.43
CA VAL A 325 11.01 28.48 15.50
C VAL A 325 10.80 29.62 14.48
N PRO A 326 9.61 29.78 13.85
CA PRO A 326 9.29 30.87 12.90
C PRO A 326 9.47 32.33 13.37
N ARG A 327 10.05 32.58 14.56
CA ARG A 327 10.39 33.92 15.08
C ARG A 327 11.39 34.70 14.21
N SER A 328 12.22 34.02 13.40
CA SER A 328 12.92 34.68 12.30
C SER A 328 12.06 34.67 11.04
N ALA A 329 11.63 35.84 10.59
CA ALA A 329 10.71 35.98 9.46
C ALA A 329 11.30 35.54 8.11
N TYR A 330 12.63 35.58 7.96
CA TYR A 330 13.34 35.26 6.70
C TYR A 330 14.07 33.91 6.77
N GLY A 331 14.12 33.19 5.64
CA GLY A 331 14.80 31.89 5.48
C GLY A 331 13.86 30.69 5.38
N ILE A 332 14.29 29.65 4.65
CA ILE A 332 13.53 28.41 4.40
C ILE A 332 13.64 27.45 5.59
N LEU A 333 12.52 26.84 6.01
CA LEU A 333 12.50 25.79 7.02
C LEU A 333 12.97 24.45 6.45
N ARG A 334 13.88 23.76 7.16
CA ARG A 334 14.46 22.48 6.71
C ARG A 334 13.41 21.37 6.56
N SER A 335 12.42 21.30 7.45
CA SER A 335 11.33 20.32 7.41
C SER A 335 10.51 20.36 6.11
N HIS A 336 10.36 21.54 5.49
CA HIS A 336 9.65 21.70 4.22
C HIS A 336 10.41 21.14 3.00
N LEU A 337 11.66 20.68 3.19
CA LEU A 337 12.52 20.14 2.13
C LEU A 337 12.78 18.64 2.27
N THR A 338 12.66 18.10 3.48
CA THR A 338 13.20 16.79 3.87
C THR A 338 12.19 15.64 3.80
N ALA A 339 10.91 15.92 4.08
CA ALA A 339 9.84 14.93 4.07
C ALA A 339 8.75 15.32 3.06
N PRO A 340 8.13 14.35 2.36
CA PRO A 340 6.96 14.65 1.54
C PRO A 340 5.82 15.02 2.47
N LEU A 341 5.31 16.24 2.34
CA LEU A 341 4.24 16.76 3.17
C LEU A 341 2.95 16.07 2.70
N ALA A 342 2.51 15.03 3.43
CA ALA A 342 1.54 14.04 2.96
C ALA A 342 0.08 14.52 2.97
N VAL A 343 -0.18 15.71 2.41
CA VAL A 343 -1.50 16.34 2.28
C VAL A 343 -1.63 17.04 0.93
N GLU A 344 -2.46 16.50 0.05
CA GLU A 344 -2.93 17.15 -1.19
C GLU A 344 -4.33 17.73 -1.01
N LEU A 345 -4.58 18.86 -1.67
CA LEU A 345 -5.88 19.51 -1.66
C LEU A 345 -6.95 18.71 -2.44
N ILE A 346 -6.54 17.79 -3.32
CA ILE A 346 -7.42 16.90 -4.10
C ILE A 346 -8.31 16.04 -3.20
N TRP A 347 -7.80 15.63 -2.03
CA TRP A 347 -8.56 14.87 -1.05
C TRP A 347 -9.73 15.69 -0.53
N SER A 348 -9.50 16.95 -0.19
CA SER A 348 -10.51 17.88 0.31
C SER A 348 -11.57 18.21 -0.75
N TYR A 349 -11.19 18.29 -2.02
CA TYR A 349 -12.13 18.48 -3.14
C TYR A 349 -13.14 17.32 -3.20
N TRP A 350 -12.68 16.08 -3.14
CA TRP A 350 -13.57 14.92 -3.20
C TRP A 350 -14.48 14.77 -1.99
N HIS A 351 -14.06 15.21 -0.79
CA HIS A 351 -14.91 15.19 0.40
C HIS A 351 -15.99 16.30 0.39
N GLU A 352 -15.72 17.46 -0.23
CA GLU A 352 -16.74 18.49 -0.51
C GLU A 352 -17.78 18.02 -1.54
N GLU A 353 -17.37 17.41 -2.65
CA GLU A 353 -18.27 16.82 -3.65
C GLU A 353 -19.03 15.59 -3.08
N GLY A 354 -18.40 14.86 -2.15
CA GLY A 354 -18.98 13.74 -1.40
C GLY A 354 -20.06 14.14 -0.39
N MET A 355 -20.27 15.44 -0.19
CA MET A 355 -21.26 16.06 0.71
C MET A 355 -20.93 16.02 2.22
N LEU A 356 -19.65 15.96 2.59
CA LEU A 356 -19.20 15.98 3.99
C LEU A 356 -19.60 17.27 4.72
N ALA A 357 -19.17 18.43 4.18
CA ALA A 357 -19.42 19.73 4.79
C ALA A 357 -20.92 20.09 4.78
N GLN A 358 -21.64 19.70 3.74
CA GLN A 358 -23.07 19.88 3.56
C GLN A 358 -23.84 19.06 4.60
N THR A 359 -23.41 17.82 4.89
CA THR A 359 -23.96 16.98 5.97
C THR A 359 -23.82 17.64 7.33
N LEU A 360 -22.61 18.11 7.68
CA LEU A 360 -22.39 18.77 8.96
C LEU A 360 -23.15 20.11 9.07
N ASN A 361 -23.17 20.91 8.00
CA ASN A 361 -23.94 22.16 7.96
C ASN A 361 -25.46 21.94 8.09
N ALA A 362 -25.99 20.83 7.61
CA ALA A 362 -27.39 20.45 7.82
C ALA A 362 -27.70 20.15 9.30
N ILE A 363 -26.82 19.38 9.96
CA ILE A 363 -26.92 19.08 11.40
C ILE A 363 -26.81 20.37 12.24
N LEU A 364 -25.84 21.23 11.93
CA LEU A 364 -25.61 22.48 12.65
C LEU A 364 -26.75 23.48 12.47
N ALA A 365 -27.34 23.58 11.28
CA ALA A 365 -28.52 24.43 11.09
C ALA A 365 -29.70 23.92 11.94
N ARG A 366 -29.94 22.60 11.99
CA ARG A 366 -30.98 22.04 12.87
C ARG A 366 -30.69 22.26 14.37
N PHE A 367 -29.42 22.17 14.79
CA PHE A 367 -28.96 22.49 16.14
C PHE A 367 -29.18 23.98 16.50
N GLN A 368 -29.01 24.89 15.53
CA GLN A 368 -29.37 26.31 15.63
C GLN A 368 -30.89 26.57 15.59
N ASN A 369 -31.74 25.53 15.45
CA ASN A 369 -33.16 25.63 15.10
C ASN A 369 -33.44 26.43 13.80
N ARG A 370 -32.44 26.51 12.91
CA ARG A 370 -32.50 27.18 11.60
C ARG A 370 -32.87 26.19 10.50
N ARG A 371 -34.08 26.37 9.95
CA ARG A 371 -34.54 25.69 8.72
C ARG A 371 -33.63 26.04 7.53
N ILE A 372 -33.21 25.03 6.77
CA ILE A 372 -32.48 25.22 5.49
C ILE A 372 -33.45 25.30 4.30
N THR A 373 -34.49 24.47 4.26
CA THR A 373 -35.39 24.35 3.10
C THR A 373 -36.32 25.57 2.98
N PRO A 374 -36.22 26.39 1.90
CA PRO A 374 -37.04 27.60 1.74
C PRO A 374 -38.52 27.28 1.49
N ASP A 375 -38.80 26.23 0.72
CA ASP A 375 -40.09 25.94 0.07
C ASP A 375 -41.22 25.44 1.01
N GLY A 376 -41.18 25.74 2.30
CA GLY A 376 -42.21 25.37 3.29
C GLY A 376 -42.39 23.88 3.59
N ARG A 377 -41.79 22.98 2.78
CA ARG A 377 -41.80 21.51 2.97
C ARG A 377 -41.38 21.14 4.40
N PRO A 378 -41.90 20.05 5.01
CA PRO A 378 -41.39 19.56 6.28
C PRO A 378 -39.87 19.40 6.25
N ASP A 379 -39.18 19.89 7.28
CA ASP A 379 -37.71 19.78 7.35
C ASP A 379 -37.34 18.31 7.63
N PRO A 380 -36.48 17.66 6.81
CA PRO A 380 -36.11 16.26 7.02
C PRO A 380 -35.47 15.98 8.38
N LEU A 381 -34.83 16.99 8.99
CA LEU A 381 -34.23 16.90 10.32
C LEU A 381 -35.13 17.48 11.43
N ALA A 382 -36.43 17.73 11.19
CA ALA A 382 -37.33 18.28 12.20
C ALA A 382 -37.35 17.49 13.53
N ARG A 383 -37.15 16.16 13.47
CA ARG A 383 -37.09 15.26 14.66
C ARG A 383 -35.69 15.02 15.22
N PHE A 384 -34.67 15.68 14.68
CA PHE A 384 -33.30 15.60 15.18
C PHE A 384 -33.12 16.62 16.31
N ASP A 385 -33.16 16.13 17.55
CA ASP A 385 -33.02 16.94 18.77
C ASP A 385 -31.91 16.34 19.65
N ILE A 386 -30.85 17.12 19.90
CA ILE A 386 -29.71 16.69 20.71
C ILE A 386 -29.98 17.02 22.18
N ASP A 387 -30.02 15.98 23.01
CA ASP A 387 -30.13 16.12 24.47
C ASP A 387 -28.87 16.80 25.06
N PRO A 388 -29.00 17.79 25.97
CA PRO A 388 -27.88 18.54 26.53
C PRO A 388 -26.90 17.71 27.39
N LEU A 389 -27.25 16.47 27.75
CA LEU A 389 -26.36 15.54 28.43
C LEU A 389 -25.42 14.79 27.46
N ARG A 390 -25.65 14.85 26.13
CA ARG A 390 -24.76 14.25 25.12
C ARG A 390 -23.56 15.16 24.86
N PRO A 391 -22.29 14.72 25.09
CA PRO A 391 -21.10 15.59 24.99
C PRO A 391 -20.93 16.29 23.63
N ILE A 392 -21.42 15.68 22.55
CA ILE A 392 -21.37 16.24 21.18
C ILE A 392 -22.02 17.64 21.07
N GLY A 393 -22.99 17.99 21.92
CA GLY A 393 -23.58 19.33 21.94
C GLY A 393 -22.57 20.45 22.26
N ASN A 394 -21.61 20.18 23.15
CA ASN A 394 -20.52 21.11 23.47
C ASN A 394 -19.61 21.34 22.26
N ILE A 395 -19.31 20.27 21.52
CA ILE A 395 -18.42 20.26 20.37
C ILE A 395 -19.06 21.01 19.18
N PHE A 396 -20.34 20.77 18.90
CA PHE A 396 -21.09 21.54 17.89
C PHE A 396 -21.22 23.02 18.26
N TRP A 397 -21.41 23.35 19.55
CA TRP A 397 -21.45 24.73 20.01
C TRP A 397 -20.11 25.46 19.74
N GLY A 398 -18.98 24.84 20.08
CA GLY A 398 -17.66 25.42 19.81
C GLY A 398 -17.36 25.60 18.32
N TRP A 399 -17.61 24.56 17.51
CA TRP A 399 -17.45 24.63 16.04
C TRP A 399 -18.33 25.72 15.39
N MET A 400 -19.54 25.91 15.91
CA MET A 400 -20.43 27.00 15.51
C MET A 400 -19.85 28.38 15.87
N GLN A 401 -19.35 28.57 17.10
CA GLN A 401 -18.73 29.84 17.51
C GLN A 401 -17.47 30.18 16.71
N ASP A 402 -16.72 29.18 16.24
CA ASP A 402 -15.48 29.33 15.47
C ASP A 402 -15.70 29.60 13.95
N GLU A 403 -16.94 29.84 13.51
CA GLU A 403 -17.28 30.10 12.09
C GLU A 403 -16.48 31.24 11.46
N VAL A 404 -16.02 32.22 12.25
CA VAL A 404 -15.19 33.36 11.79
C VAL A 404 -13.75 32.96 11.44
N HIS A 405 -13.19 31.93 12.10
CA HIS A 405 -11.82 31.47 11.86
C HIS A 405 -11.76 30.27 10.90
N ARG A 406 -12.89 29.61 10.64
CA ARG A 406 -12.96 28.47 9.72
C ARG A 406 -12.87 28.90 8.25
N LEU A 407 -12.22 28.05 7.46
CA LEU A 407 -11.95 28.20 6.05
C LEU A 407 -13.26 28.08 5.25
N THR A 408 -13.62 29.15 4.55
CA THR A 408 -14.86 29.18 3.76
C THR A 408 -14.75 28.31 2.51
N VAL A 409 -15.87 27.69 2.12
CA VAL A 409 -16.01 26.94 0.84
C VAL A 409 -15.57 27.80 -0.35
N ARG A 410 -15.84 29.12 -0.31
CA ARG A 410 -15.38 30.07 -1.33
C ARG A 410 -13.86 30.20 -1.41
N ARG A 411 -13.14 30.15 -0.29
CA ARG A 411 -11.66 30.19 -0.29
C ARG A 411 -11.07 28.86 -0.78
N ARG A 412 -11.60 27.72 -0.33
CA ARG A 412 -11.23 26.40 -0.89
C ARG A 412 -11.48 26.30 -2.39
N HIS A 413 -12.62 26.81 -2.87
CA HIS A 413 -12.99 26.81 -4.29
C HIS A 413 -11.96 27.52 -5.20
N PHE A 414 -11.42 28.67 -4.80
CA PHE A 414 -10.41 29.35 -5.62
C PHE A 414 -9.09 28.57 -5.66
N GLU A 415 -8.69 27.94 -4.56
CA GLU A 415 -7.48 27.11 -4.54
C GLU A 415 -7.66 25.79 -5.32
N TYR A 416 -8.86 25.16 -5.31
CA TYR A 416 -9.17 24.03 -6.20
C TYR A 416 -9.05 24.40 -7.69
N GLU A 417 -9.44 25.62 -8.09
CA GLU A 417 -9.20 26.12 -9.44
C GLU A 417 -7.72 26.47 -9.70
N HIS A 418 -6.98 26.96 -8.71
CA HIS A 418 -5.57 27.33 -8.84
C HIS A 418 -4.60 26.14 -8.88
N GLU A 419 -4.81 25.11 -8.05
CA GLU A 419 -3.97 23.90 -8.03
C GLU A 419 -4.32 22.92 -9.16
N TYR A 420 -5.61 22.72 -9.44
CA TYR A 420 -6.10 21.62 -10.29
C TYR A 420 -7.11 22.04 -11.38
N GLY A 421 -7.53 23.31 -11.43
CA GLY A 421 -8.58 23.75 -12.36
C GLY A 421 -9.98 23.24 -12.02
N LEU A 422 -10.20 22.68 -10.81
CA LEU A 422 -11.44 22.02 -10.40
C LEU A 422 -12.43 23.03 -9.79
N ALA A 423 -13.53 23.29 -10.51
CA ALA A 423 -14.56 24.23 -10.10
C ALA A 423 -15.74 23.50 -9.42
N LEU A 424 -15.88 23.70 -8.10
CA LEU A 424 -17.08 23.29 -7.35
C LEU A 424 -18.35 23.97 -7.89
N GLN A 425 -19.53 23.40 -7.60
CA GLN A 425 -20.82 23.98 -8.00
C GLN A 425 -21.84 23.95 -6.86
N GLY A 426 -22.34 25.13 -6.47
CA GLY A 426 -23.36 25.25 -5.43
C GLY A 426 -23.72 26.70 -5.12
N THR A 427 -24.71 26.89 -4.24
CA THR A 427 -25.19 28.21 -3.80
C THR A 427 -24.18 29.00 -2.97
N ALA A 428 -23.19 28.33 -2.37
CA ALA A 428 -22.10 28.96 -1.62
C ALA A 428 -21.06 29.68 -2.51
N ILE A 429 -21.17 29.56 -3.85
CA ILE A 429 -20.23 30.11 -4.83
C ILE A 429 -20.93 31.28 -5.56
N PRO A 430 -20.45 32.53 -5.40
CA PRO A 430 -21.09 33.68 -6.05
C PRO A 430 -21.01 33.59 -7.58
N PRO A 431 -22.13 33.71 -8.32
CA PRO A 431 -22.11 33.64 -9.77
C PRO A 431 -21.32 34.80 -10.37
N GLY A 432 -20.47 34.50 -11.35
CA GLY A 432 -19.70 35.50 -12.11
C GLY A 432 -18.35 35.90 -11.52
N VAL A 433 -18.04 35.53 -10.28
CA VAL A 433 -16.67 35.68 -9.74
C VAL A 433 -15.78 34.60 -10.35
N ARG A 434 -14.59 34.99 -10.84
CA ARG A 434 -13.58 34.09 -11.43
C ARG A 434 -12.27 34.23 -10.64
N PRO A 435 -11.45 33.17 -10.54
CA PRO A 435 -10.07 33.32 -10.07
C PRO A 435 -9.22 34.10 -11.08
N VAL A 436 -8.03 34.51 -10.66
CA VAL A 436 -7.04 35.19 -11.52
C VAL A 436 -6.36 34.21 -12.50
N ASP A 437 -6.18 32.96 -12.06
CA ASP A 437 -5.46 31.90 -12.75
C ASP A 437 -6.18 30.56 -12.52
N ARG A 438 -6.03 29.59 -13.43
CA ARG A 438 -6.72 28.30 -13.40
C ARG A 438 -5.98 27.22 -14.21
N ARG A 439 -5.69 26.08 -13.59
CA ARG A 439 -5.02 24.92 -14.24
C ARG A 439 -5.97 24.10 -15.12
N SER A 440 -6.51 24.71 -16.17
CA SER A 440 -7.51 24.11 -17.07
C SER A 440 -7.09 22.77 -17.69
N LYS A 441 -5.79 22.56 -17.94
CA LYS A 441 -5.23 21.33 -18.52
C LYS A 441 -4.97 20.20 -17.53
N PHE A 442 -4.94 20.45 -16.22
CA PHE A 442 -4.53 19.44 -15.24
C PHE A 442 -5.39 18.18 -15.30
N LEU A 443 -6.71 18.34 -15.39
CA LEU A 443 -7.65 17.22 -15.46
C LEU A 443 -7.47 16.38 -16.74
N GLU A 444 -7.15 17.03 -17.86
CA GLU A 444 -6.88 16.38 -19.16
C GLU A 444 -5.60 15.54 -19.09
N ALA A 445 -4.51 16.11 -18.56
CA ALA A 445 -3.24 15.41 -18.37
C ALA A 445 -3.36 14.23 -17.39
N LEU A 446 -4.04 14.42 -16.25
CA LEU A 446 -4.28 13.35 -15.26
C LEU A 446 -5.11 12.20 -15.87
N HIS A 447 -6.17 12.50 -16.61
CA HIS A 447 -6.99 11.46 -17.24
C HIS A 447 -6.24 10.76 -18.39
N ASN A 448 -5.41 11.47 -19.15
CA ASN A 448 -4.51 10.88 -20.15
C ASN A 448 -3.49 9.93 -19.49
N LEU A 449 -2.88 10.33 -18.37
CA LEU A 449 -1.99 9.48 -17.58
C LEU A 449 -2.70 8.21 -17.09
N LEU A 450 -3.89 8.33 -16.51
CA LEU A 450 -4.66 7.17 -16.01
C LEU A 450 -5.07 6.21 -17.15
N TYR A 451 -5.42 6.75 -18.32
CA TYR A 451 -5.72 5.98 -19.53
C TYR A 451 -4.48 5.24 -20.07
N LEU A 452 -3.33 5.91 -20.15
CA LEU A 452 -2.06 5.31 -20.57
C LEU A 452 -1.57 4.24 -19.58
N CYS A 453 -1.78 4.43 -18.27
CA CYS A 453 -1.53 3.39 -17.27
C CYS A 453 -2.42 2.16 -17.50
N HIS A 454 -3.68 2.34 -17.89
CA HIS A 454 -4.56 1.22 -18.21
C HIS A 454 -4.13 0.45 -19.48
N ILE A 455 -3.56 1.12 -20.48
CA ILE A 455 -2.94 0.46 -21.64
C ILE A 455 -1.70 -0.32 -21.18
N PHE A 456 -0.78 0.32 -20.46
CA PHE A 456 0.41 -0.32 -19.89
C PHE A 456 0.06 -1.55 -19.03
N PHE A 457 -1.03 -1.53 -18.24
CA PHE A 457 -1.47 -2.70 -17.47
C PHE A 457 -1.98 -3.88 -18.30
N LYS A 458 -2.42 -3.66 -19.55
CA LYS A 458 -2.75 -4.75 -20.48
C LYS A 458 -1.49 -5.38 -21.05
N GLU A 459 -0.53 -4.55 -21.46
CA GLU A 459 0.75 -4.99 -22.00
C GLU A 459 1.62 -5.67 -20.92
N ASP A 460 1.62 -5.16 -19.68
CA ASP A 460 2.42 -5.68 -18.57
C ASP A 460 1.82 -6.95 -17.93
N ASP A 461 0.60 -7.34 -18.32
CA ASP A 461 0.02 -8.65 -18.03
C ASP A 461 0.13 -9.63 -19.21
N ASP A 462 0.28 -9.13 -20.44
CA ASP A 462 0.51 -9.95 -21.63
C ASP A 462 1.98 -10.39 -21.69
N THR A 463 2.26 -11.59 -21.18
CA THR A 463 3.59 -12.22 -21.20
C THR A 463 4.17 -12.48 -22.60
N THR A 464 3.47 -12.14 -23.69
CA THR A 464 4.00 -12.17 -25.06
C THR A 464 4.60 -10.83 -25.51
N VAL A 465 4.38 -9.74 -24.76
CA VAL A 465 4.81 -8.37 -25.08
C VAL A 465 5.70 -7.80 -23.97
N ILE A 466 6.70 -6.99 -24.35
CA ILE A 466 7.45 -6.17 -23.38
C ILE A 466 6.76 -4.80 -23.33
N ALA A 467 6.00 -4.55 -22.27
CA ALA A 467 5.27 -3.30 -22.06
C ALA A 467 6.19 -2.06 -22.05
N ASP A 468 5.79 -0.99 -22.73
CA ASP A 468 6.58 0.24 -22.82
C ASP A 468 6.20 1.24 -21.71
N GLY A 469 7.18 1.62 -20.90
CA GLY A 469 7.02 2.67 -19.88
C GLY A 469 7.09 4.10 -20.43
N PHE A 470 7.57 4.31 -21.65
CA PHE A 470 7.83 5.64 -22.20
C PHE A 470 6.57 6.50 -22.42
N PRO A 471 5.40 5.98 -22.86
CA PRO A 471 4.16 6.76 -22.90
C PRO A 471 3.75 7.25 -21.50
N VAL A 472 3.89 6.40 -20.49
CA VAL A 472 3.60 6.74 -19.08
C VAL A 472 4.59 7.79 -18.57
N LEU A 473 5.88 7.68 -18.87
CA LEU A 473 6.90 8.67 -18.49
C LEU A 473 6.59 10.07 -19.02
N ASN A 474 6.14 10.19 -20.27
CA ASN A 474 5.78 11.48 -20.85
C ASN A 474 4.52 12.09 -20.21
N ALA A 475 3.50 11.27 -19.92
CA ALA A 475 2.28 11.72 -19.24
C ALA A 475 2.53 12.08 -17.75
N LEU A 476 3.43 11.36 -17.07
CA LEU A 476 3.93 11.71 -15.75
C LEU A 476 4.64 13.06 -15.76
N ARG A 477 5.53 13.29 -16.73
CA ARG A 477 6.25 14.56 -16.90
C ARG A 477 5.30 15.74 -17.18
N GLU A 478 4.30 15.58 -18.04
CA GLU A 478 3.29 16.63 -18.30
C GLU A 478 2.45 16.92 -17.03
N THR A 479 1.97 15.88 -16.35
CA THR A 479 1.17 16.04 -15.12
C THR A 479 1.99 16.67 -14.00
N HIS A 480 3.26 16.29 -13.84
CA HIS A 480 4.21 16.88 -12.90
C HIS A 480 4.45 18.38 -13.15
N LEU A 481 4.63 18.78 -14.41
CA LEU A 481 4.81 20.19 -14.77
C LEU A 481 3.55 21.04 -14.48
N LEU A 482 2.35 20.50 -14.71
CA LEU A 482 1.09 21.17 -14.37
C LEU A 482 0.86 21.27 -12.85
N LEU A 483 1.21 20.22 -12.09
CA LEU A 483 1.20 20.25 -10.62
C LEU A 483 2.21 21.27 -10.06
N ALA A 484 3.38 21.38 -10.68
CA ALA A 484 4.41 22.37 -10.34
C ALA A 484 3.94 23.80 -10.62
N GLU A 485 3.21 24.04 -11.73
CA GLU A 485 2.60 25.34 -12.02
C GLU A 485 1.51 25.70 -10.98
N GLY A 486 0.80 24.70 -10.44
CA GLY A 486 -0.16 24.86 -9.34
C GLY A 486 0.45 25.04 -7.94
N ALA A 487 1.74 24.76 -7.74
CA ALA A 487 2.39 24.71 -6.42
C ALA A 487 2.80 26.10 -5.86
N HIS A 488 1.89 27.07 -5.92
CA HIS A 488 2.14 28.49 -5.59
C HIS A 488 1.09 29.05 -4.60
N ASN A 489 1.25 30.31 -4.21
CA ASN A 489 0.31 31.07 -3.38
C ASN A 489 -0.02 30.46 -2.01
N GLN A 490 -1.13 29.72 -1.85
CA GLN A 490 -1.56 29.14 -0.56
C GLN A 490 -1.38 27.62 -0.51
N PHE A 491 -0.64 27.06 -1.48
CA PHE A 491 -0.12 25.70 -1.44
C PHE A 491 0.55 25.40 -0.08
N MET A 492 0.45 24.14 0.35
CA MET A 492 0.64 23.65 1.73
C MET A 492 -0.29 24.20 2.81
N ASP A 493 -0.32 25.52 3.05
CA ASP A 493 -1.03 26.10 4.21
C ASP A 493 -2.55 25.87 4.13
N LEU A 494 -3.15 26.08 2.96
CA LEU A 494 -4.57 25.85 2.73
C LEU A 494 -4.91 24.34 2.69
N PRO A 495 -4.17 23.46 1.98
CA PRO A 495 -4.33 22.00 2.07
C PRO A 495 -4.35 21.49 3.52
N ALA A 496 -3.38 21.88 4.35
CA ALA A 496 -3.28 21.45 5.75
C ALA A 496 -4.47 21.95 6.60
N THR A 497 -4.87 23.21 6.44
CA THR A 497 -6.04 23.80 7.14
C THR A 497 -7.34 23.12 6.70
N ALA A 498 -7.49 22.81 5.40
CA ALA A 498 -8.66 22.11 4.88
C ALA A 498 -8.73 20.67 5.43
N ARG A 499 -7.58 19.97 5.52
CA ARG A 499 -7.49 18.64 6.14
C ARG A 499 -7.86 18.67 7.62
N SER A 500 -7.35 19.62 8.41
CA SER A 500 -7.64 19.69 9.84
C SER A 500 -9.12 19.93 10.12
N GLU A 501 -9.76 20.83 9.38
CA GLU A 501 -11.21 21.04 9.46
C GLU A 501 -12.02 19.80 9.07
N MET A 502 -11.70 19.15 7.96
CA MET A 502 -12.47 18.01 7.46
C MET A 502 -12.31 16.76 8.32
N LEU A 503 -11.11 16.48 8.84
CA LEU A 503 -10.91 15.44 9.84
C LEU A 503 -11.75 15.70 11.11
N VAL A 504 -11.85 16.96 11.55
CA VAL A 504 -12.78 17.33 12.65
C VAL A 504 -14.24 17.06 12.27
N MET A 505 -14.69 17.37 11.03
CA MET A 505 -16.05 17.03 10.58
C MET A 505 -16.29 15.52 10.59
N GLU A 506 -15.32 14.74 10.09
CA GLU A 506 -15.39 13.27 10.06
C GLU A 506 -15.45 12.69 11.48
N TRP A 507 -14.63 13.16 12.41
CA TRP A 507 -14.67 12.65 13.79
C TRP A 507 -15.98 13.02 14.49
N MET A 508 -16.48 14.24 14.29
CA MET A 508 -17.83 14.62 14.76
C MET A 508 -18.91 13.69 14.20
N LEU A 509 -18.82 13.31 12.92
CA LEU A 509 -19.78 12.39 12.27
C LEU A 509 -19.59 10.92 12.65
N ALA A 510 -18.36 10.50 13.00
CA ALA A 510 -18.07 9.15 13.48
C ALA A 510 -18.57 8.88 14.91
N ARG A 511 -18.95 9.92 15.66
CA ARG A 511 -19.47 9.82 17.03
C ARG A 511 -20.67 8.86 17.12
N PRO A 512 -20.68 7.90 18.08
CA PRO A 512 -21.82 7.00 18.27
C PRO A 512 -23.11 7.77 18.59
N GLU A 513 -23.02 8.95 19.22
CA GLU A 513 -24.16 9.80 19.55
C GLU A 513 -25.02 10.18 18.33
N LEU A 514 -24.46 10.22 17.11
CA LEU A 514 -25.21 10.51 15.87
C LEU A 514 -25.83 9.28 15.22
N ARG A 515 -25.38 8.07 15.56
CA ARG A 515 -25.93 6.81 15.04
C ARG A 515 -27.38 6.63 15.47
N ASP A 516 -27.70 7.03 16.69
CA ASP A 516 -29.06 6.97 17.25
C ASP A 516 -30.05 7.86 16.49
N PHE A 517 -29.59 9.04 16.02
CA PHE A 517 -30.45 10.05 15.42
C PHE A 517 -30.56 9.95 13.90
N LEU A 518 -29.44 9.71 13.20
CA LEU A 518 -29.41 9.61 11.74
C LEU A 518 -29.66 8.18 11.24
N GLY A 519 -29.65 7.20 12.16
CA GLY A 519 -29.62 5.79 11.80
C GLY A 519 -28.32 5.40 11.11
N GLY A 520 -28.36 4.30 10.36
CA GLY A 520 -27.24 3.80 9.58
C GLY A 520 -27.57 2.50 8.87
N ARG A 521 -26.91 2.24 7.72
CA ARG A 521 -27.02 0.98 6.98
C ARG A 521 -26.02 -0.02 7.52
N ILE A 522 -26.30 -0.59 8.70
CA ILE A 522 -25.38 -1.46 9.48
C ILE A 522 -24.84 -2.65 8.67
N MET A 523 -25.58 -3.14 7.68
CA MET A 523 -25.16 -4.24 6.79
C MET A 523 -24.22 -3.81 5.64
N VAL A 524 -23.91 -2.52 5.50
CA VAL A 524 -22.96 -1.99 4.49
C VAL A 524 -21.57 -1.87 5.14
N PRO A 525 -20.55 -2.56 4.63
CA PRO A 525 -19.20 -2.53 5.18
C PRO A 525 -18.45 -1.26 4.75
N TYR A 526 -18.73 -0.13 5.41
CA TYR A 526 -17.94 1.09 5.24
C TYR A 526 -16.53 0.93 5.82
N GLU A 527 -15.52 1.48 5.16
CA GLU A 527 -14.14 1.45 5.68
C GLU A 527 -13.95 2.35 6.92
N GLU A 528 -14.78 3.39 7.10
CA GLU A 528 -14.62 4.41 8.14
C GLU A 528 -15.98 4.82 8.76
N ALA A 529 -15.97 5.14 10.07
CA ALA A 529 -17.18 5.20 10.88
C ALA A 529 -18.12 6.40 10.62
N TRP A 530 -17.62 7.45 9.96
CA TRP A 530 -18.37 8.66 9.61
C TRP A 530 -19.22 8.50 8.34
N MET A 531 -18.77 7.64 7.43
CA MET A 531 -19.33 7.42 6.09
C MET A 531 -20.82 7.11 6.12
N ASP A 532 -21.22 6.23 7.05
CA ASP A 532 -22.60 5.78 7.28
C ASP A 532 -23.55 6.95 7.63
N ARG A 533 -23.08 8.01 8.30
CA ARG A 533 -23.90 9.20 8.57
C ARG A 533 -24.06 10.09 7.34
N VAL A 534 -23.04 10.21 6.50
CA VAL A 534 -23.10 11.02 5.27
C VAL A 534 -24.04 10.38 4.25
N ASP A 535 -23.93 9.07 4.01
CA ASP A 535 -24.86 8.38 3.09
C ASP A 535 -26.29 8.28 3.65
N SER A 536 -26.45 8.20 4.98
CA SER A 536 -27.78 8.35 5.61
C SER A 536 -28.33 9.76 5.44
N MET A 537 -27.51 10.81 5.60
CA MET A 537 -27.94 12.20 5.37
C MET A 537 -28.35 12.46 3.93
N LYS A 538 -27.56 12.00 2.94
CA LYS A 538 -27.93 12.07 1.51
C LYS A 538 -29.31 11.45 1.26
N SER A 539 -29.56 10.28 1.86
CA SER A 539 -30.83 9.57 1.76
C SER A 539 -32.00 10.27 2.46
N ILE A 540 -31.74 10.98 3.57
CA ILE A 540 -32.74 11.77 4.32
C ILE A 540 -33.10 13.06 3.56
N GLN A 541 -32.11 13.73 2.96
CA GLN A 541 -32.26 15.03 2.31
C GLN A 541 -32.67 14.95 0.82
N GLY A 542 -32.64 13.75 0.22
CA GLY A 542 -32.89 13.57 -1.22
C GLY A 542 -31.75 14.12 -2.09
N TRP A 543 -30.51 14.00 -1.62
CA TRP A 543 -29.31 14.36 -2.38
C TRP A 543 -28.85 13.19 -3.27
N THR A 544 -27.56 13.11 -3.60
CA THR A 544 -26.98 12.06 -4.45
C THR A 544 -27.21 10.65 -3.88
N ASP A 545 -27.47 9.70 -4.77
CA ASP A 545 -27.54 8.26 -4.46
C ASP A 545 -26.16 7.57 -4.46
N ILE A 546 -25.13 8.26 -4.98
CA ILE A 546 -23.74 7.80 -5.02
C ILE A 546 -23.17 7.70 -3.59
N SER A 547 -22.72 6.51 -3.21
CA SER A 547 -22.12 6.25 -1.91
C SER A 547 -20.82 7.04 -1.69
N ILE A 548 -20.65 7.53 -0.46
CA ILE A 548 -19.46 8.27 -0.01
C ILE A 548 -18.16 7.48 -0.19
N THR A 549 -18.22 6.14 -0.18
CA THR A 549 -17.05 5.27 -0.39
C THR A 549 -16.28 5.61 -1.67
N HIS A 550 -16.97 5.94 -2.76
CA HIS A 550 -16.31 6.33 -4.00
C HIS A 550 -15.59 7.69 -3.90
N PHE A 551 -16.15 8.65 -3.16
CA PHE A 551 -15.54 9.96 -2.95
C PHE A 551 -14.35 9.89 -1.99
N ARG A 552 -14.46 9.09 -0.92
CA ARG A 552 -13.35 8.79 -0.01
C ARG A 552 -12.20 8.14 -0.78
N ASP A 553 -12.48 7.11 -1.57
CA ASP A 553 -11.47 6.39 -2.36
C ASP A 553 -10.82 7.30 -3.42
N LEU A 554 -11.59 8.16 -4.09
CA LEU A 554 -11.05 9.20 -4.98
C LEU A 554 -10.14 10.19 -4.24
N GLY A 555 -10.48 10.55 -3.00
CA GLY A 555 -9.65 11.41 -2.17
C GLY A 555 -8.33 10.74 -1.77
N VAL A 556 -8.39 9.54 -1.18
CA VAL A 556 -7.22 8.82 -0.64
C VAL A 556 -6.27 8.36 -1.74
N PHE A 557 -6.77 7.71 -2.79
CA PHE A 557 -5.91 7.23 -3.88
C PHE A 557 -5.48 8.37 -4.81
N GLY A 558 -6.32 9.40 -4.99
CA GLY A 558 -5.93 10.61 -5.71
C GLY A 558 -4.76 11.32 -5.03
N GLU A 559 -4.82 11.49 -3.70
CA GLU A 559 -3.71 12.03 -2.91
C GLU A 559 -2.41 11.23 -3.06
N GLN A 560 -2.46 9.91 -2.88
CA GLN A 560 -1.29 9.03 -3.03
C GLN A 560 -0.66 9.12 -4.43
N ILE A 561 -1.48 9.10 -5.47
CA ILE A 561 -1.04 9.28 -6.86
C ILE A 561 -0.41 10.67 -7.05
N LEU A 562 -1.10 11.77 -6.71
CA LEU A 562 -0.59 13.12 -6.97
C LEU A 562 0.68 13.46 -6.18
N LEU A 563 0.81 13.02 -4.92
CA LEU A 563 2.05 13.21 -4.13
C LEU A 563 3.26 12.54 -4.81
N SER A 564 3.08 11.31 -5.32
CA SER A 564 4.15 10.59 -6.00
C SER A 564 4.55 11.24 -7.33
N ILE A 565 3.60 11.86 -8.04
CA ILE A 565 3.88 12.66 -9.24
C ILE A 565 4.56 13.98 -8.85
N ARG A 566 4.13 14.65 -7.77
CA ARG A 566 4.68 15.95 -7.36
C ARG A 566 6.15 15.84 -6.92
N TYR A 567 6.50 14.84 -6.11
CA TYR A 567 7.85 14.74 -5.54
C TYR A 567 8.87 13.95 -6.38
N GLY A 568 8.42 13.07 -7.28
CA GLY A 568 9.28 12.16 -8.07
C GLY A 568 10.10 12.76 -9.23
N ASN A 569 10.20 14.10 -9.33
CA ASN A 569 11.05 14.82 -10.28
C ASN A 569 11.06 14.32 -11.76
N TRP A 570 9.87 14.02 -12.29
CA TRP A 570 9.67 13.57 -13.68
C TRP A 570 10.14 14.56 -14.77
N SER A 571 10.55 15.77 -14.37
CA SER A 571 11.17 16.76 -15.24
C SER A 571 12.59 16.40 -15.68
N VAL A 572 13.34 15.65 -14.87
CA VAL A 572 14.74 15.23 -15.14
C VAL A 572 14.86 13.74 -15.45
N GLU A 573 13.96 12.90 -14.92
CA GLU A 573 13.94 11.46 -15.22
C GLU A 573 13.73 11.19 -16.71
N ASN A 574 14.54 10.31 -17.30
CA ASN A 574 14.50 9.88 -18.70
C ASN A 574 14.43 8.35 -18.88
N ASP A 575 14.58 7.54 -17.83
CA ASP A 575 14.45 6.08 -17.91
C ASP A 575 12.97 5.65 -17.96
N PRO A 576 12.52 4.94 -19.02
CA PRO A 576 11.18 4.34 -19.06
C PRO A 576 10.91 3.36 -17.90
N GLN A 577 11.93 2.71 -17.33
CA GLN A 577 11.76 1.73 -16.26
C GLN A 577 11.29 2.38 -14.94
N THR A 578 11.72 3.60 -14.62
CA THR A 578 11.21 4.33 -13.44
C THR A 578 9.70 4.58 -13.55
N ALA A 579 9.21 4.94 -14.75
CA ALA A 579 7.78 5.11 -15.01
C ALA A 579 7.00 3.78 -15.02
N ALA A 580 7.56 2.72 -15.60
CA ALA A 580 6.97 1.38 -15.58
C ALA A 580 6.84 0.86 -14.13
N ASN A 581 7.88 1.04 -13.31
CA ASN A 581 7.87 0.70 -11.89
C ASN A 581 6.85 1.52 -11.09
N TRP A 582 6.72 2.82 -11.38
CA TRP A 582 5.71 3.67 -10.75
C TRP A 582 4.29 3.16 -11.04
N ALA A 583 4.00 2.87 -12.32
CA ALA A 583 2.70 2.35 -12.73
C ALA A 583 2.41 1.00 -12.05
N ARG A 584 3.38 0.08 -12.00
CA ARG A 584 3.25 -1.21 -11.29
C ARG A 584 2.99 -1.04 -9.80
N TYR A 585 3.75 -0.17 -9.12
CA TYR A 585 3.64 0.06 -7.67
C TYR A 585 2.28 0.63 -7.27
N TRP A 586 1.79 1.63 -8.01
CA TRP A 586 0.51 2.30 -7.76
C TRP A 586 -0.69 1.68 -8.50
N ARG A 587 -0.52 0.52 -9.14
CA ARG A 587 -1.58 -0.16 -9.90
C ARG A 587 -2.88 -0.37 -9.11
N PRO A 588 -2.87 -0.81 -7.83
CA PRO A 588 -4.10 -0.97 -7.05
C PRO A 588 -4.84 0.36 -6.84
N GLU A 589 -4.11 1.43 -6.54
CA GLU A 589 -4.62 2.77 -6.30
C GLU A 589 -5.19 3.38 -7.58
N ILE A 590 -4.47 3.27 -8.70
CA ILE A 590 -4.91 3.73 -10.03
C ILE A 590 -6.20 3.01 -10.46
N GLN A 591 -6.25 1.69 -10.32
CA GLN A 591 -7.44 0.92 -10.68
C GLN A 591 -8.64 1.22 -9.77
N ARG A 592 -8.43 1.37 -8.45
CA ARG A 592 -9.49 1.80 -7.53
C ARG A 592 -9.97 3.23 -7.82
N TYR A 593 -9.07 4.17 -8.09
CA TYR A 593 -9.40 5.55 -8.46
C TYR A 593 -10.27 5.59 -9.71
N VAL A 594 -9.87 4.92 -10.80
CA VAL A 594 -10.64 4.86 -12.06
C VAL A 594 -12.02 4.22 -11.85
N HIS A 595 -12.11 3.12 -11.09
CA HIS A 595 -13.39 2.51 -10.74
C HIS A 595 -14.29 3.46 -9.94
N ALA A 596 -13.75 4.14 -8.92
CA ALA A 596 -14.49 5.10 -8.12
C ALA A 596 -14.90 6.35 -8.92
N TYR A 597 -14.07 6.80 -9.88
CA TYR A 597 -14.38 7.87 -10.82
C TYR A 597 -15.55 7.49 -11.75
N ARG A 598 -15.54 6.28 -12.30
CA ARG A 598 -16.65 5.74 -13.10
C ARG A 598 -17.93 5.62 -12.29
N ALA A 599 -17.82 5.17 -11.02
CA ALA A 599 -18.96 5.08 -10.12
C ALA A 599 -19.57 6.45 -9.79
N SER A 600 -18.76 7.50 -9.57
CA SER A 600 -19.24 8.83 -9.18
C SER A 600 -19.66 9.72 -10.37
N THR A 601 -18.89 9.73 -11.47
CA THR A 601 -19.13 10.61 -12.63
C THR A 601 -19.87 9.92 -13.77
N GLY A 602 -19.60 8.63 -14.00
CA GLY A 602 -20.13 7.85 -15.12
C GLY A 602 -19.21 7.74 -16.35
N VAL A 603 -18.06 8.41 -16.36
CA VAL A 603 -17.04 8.23 -17.42
C VAL A 603 -16.23 6.97 -17.15
N ASP A 604 -15.95 6.18 -18.17
CA ASP A 604 -14.90 5.16 -18.08
C ASP A 604 -13.58 5.69 -18.66
N LEU A 605 -12.62 6.00 -17.77
CA LEU A 605 -11.27 6.44 -18.13
C LEU A 605 -10.40 5.29 -18.71
N THR A 606 -10.91 4.06 -18.77
CA THR A 606 -10.27 2.94 -19.48
C THR A 606 -10.62 2.89 -20.97
N GLU A 607 -11.70 3.56 -21.39
CA GLU A 607 -12.17 3.61 -22.78
C GLU A 607 -11.77 4.92 -23.48
N GLN A 608 -11.85 6.06 -22.78
CA GLN A 608 -11.58 7.38 -23.36
C GLN A 608 -11.12 8.43 -22.31
N VAL A 609 -10.37 9.43 -22.77
CA VAL A 609 -10.01 10.62 -21.99
C VAL A 609 -11.13 11.66 -22.12
N ASP A 610 -11.78 12.02 -21.01
CA ASP A 610 -12.79 13.09 -20.92
C ASP A 610 -12.28 14.19 -19.97
N SER A 611 -12.07 15.41 -20.48
CA SER A 611 -11.58 16.55 -19.70
C SER A 611 -12.69 17.41 -19.08
N THR A 612 -13.95 16.98 -19.13
CA THR A 612 -15.06 17.74 -18.52
C THR A 612 -15.16 17.57 -17.00
N LEU A 613 -15.41 18.68 -16.31
CA LEU A 613 -15.22 18.81 -14.86
C LEU A 613 -16.15 17.88 -14.05
N PRO A 614 -15.66 17.21 -12.98
CA PRO A 614 -16.47 16.30 -12.17
C PRO A 614 -17.75 16.95 -11.60
N ALA A 615 -17.64 18.18 -11.10
CA ALA A 615 -18.79 18.96 -10.62
C ALA A 615 -19.92 19.12 -11.66
N VAL A 616 -19.59 19.23 -12.96
CA VAL A 616 -20.59 19.31 -14.04
C VAL A 616 -21.30 17.96 -14.20
N MET A 617 -20.57 16.85 -14.09
CA MET A 617 -21.10 15.49 -14.19
C MET A 617 -21.97 15.14 -12.99
N LEU A 618 -21.51 15.44 -11.78
CA LEU A 618 -22.25 15.26 -10.53
C LEU A 618 -23.56 16.07 -10.54
N ARG A 619 -23.51 17.35 -10.96
CA ARG A 619 -24.74 18.16 -11.12
C ARG A 619 -25.68 17.61 -12.20
N ARG A 620 -25.16 17.12 -13.33
CA ARG A 620 -25.97 16.47 -14.38
C ARG A 620 -26.67 15.23 -13.83
N ARG A 621 -25.95 14.36 -13.10
CA ARG A 621 -26.49 13.15 -12.47
C ARG A 621 -27.57 13.47 -11.44
N LEU A 622 -27.31 14.39 -10.51
CA LEU A 622 -28.28 14.83 -9.51
C LEU A 622 -29.56 15.41 -10.16
N ALA A 623 -29.43 16.16 -11.25
CA ALA A 623 -30.60 16.68 -11.98
C ALA A 623 -31.41 15.59 -12.70
N VAL A 624 -30.78 14.49 -13.16
CA VAL A 624 -31.49 13.32 -13.70
C VAL A 624 -32.19 12.53 -12.59
N GLN A 625 -31.49 12.30 -11.47
CA GLN A 625 -32.02 11.62 -10.29
C GLN A 625 -33.26 12.33 -9.73
N GLN A 626 -33.22 13.66 -9.57
CA GLN A 626 -34.35 14.46 -9.10
C GLN A 626 -35.56 14.41 -10.06
N ARG A 627 -35.33 14.40 -11.38
CA ARG A 627 -36.41 14.21 -12.38
C ARG A 627 -37.06 12.83 -12.25
N ALA A 628 -36.24 11.78 -12.12
CA ALA A 628 -36.74 10.41 -11.95
C ALA A 628 -37.57 10.24 -10.66
N GLN A 629 -37.18 10.92 -9.56
CA GLN A 629 -37.97 10.95 -8.32
C GLN A 629 -39.34 11.63 -8.50
N LEU A 630 -39.38 12.77 -9.22
CA LEU A 630 -40.62 13.51 -9.48
C LEU A 630 -41.60 12.71 -10.36
N ASP A 631 -41.12 12.09 -11.45
CA ASP A 631 -41.97 11.29 -12.34
C ASP A 631 -42.33 9.92 -11.74
N GLY A 632 -41.47 9.36 -10.88
CA GLY A 632 -41.79 8.19 -10.04
C GLY A 632 -42.92 8.47 -9.05
N GLY A 633 -42.97 9.68 -8.47
CA GLY A 633 -44.09 10.13 -7.65
C GLY A 633 -45.41 10.16 -8.41
N ARG A 634 -45.42 10.73 -9.62
CA ARG A 634 -46.62 10.81 -10.49
C ARG A 634 -47.19 9.45 -10.89
N ARG A 635 -46.36 8.40 -11.00
CA ARG A 635 -46.82 7.04 -11.35
C ARG A 635 -47.52 6.28 -10.20
N ARG A 636 -47.61 6.85 -8.99
CA ARG A 636 -48.36 6.25 -7.86
C ARG A 636 -49.82 6.69 -7.75
N GLU A 637 -50.25 7.72 -8.48
CA GLU A 637 -51.67 8.04 -8.63
C GLU A 637 -52.33 7.11 -9.65
N LEU A 638 -52.62 5.87 -9.23
CA LEU A 638 -53.63 5.06 -9.90
C LEU A 638 -54.96 5.83 -9.88
N PRO A 639 -55.62 6.05 -11.03
CA PRO A 639 -56.91 6.73 -11.04
C PRO A 639 -57.92 5.94 -10.21
N PRO A 640 -58.83 6.61 -9.48
CA PRO A 640 -59.81 5.92 -8.63
C PRO A 640 -60.61 4.93 -9.48
N ALA A 641 -60.67 3.69 -9.00
CA ALA A 641 -61.23 2.58 -9.76
C ALA A 641 -62.66 2.92 -10.21
N ARG A 642 -62.88 2.96 -11.53
CA ARG A 642 -64.21 3.18 -12.12
C ARG A 642 -65.16 2.12 -11.56
N GLN A 643 -66.12 2.55 -10.75
CA GLN A 643 -67.22 1.70 -10.33
C GLN A 643 -67.99 1.29 -11.59
N TYR A 644 -67.92 0.01 -11.95
CA TYR A 644 -68.80 -0.54 -12.98
C TYR A 644 -70.23 -0.50 -12.45
N PRO A 645 -71.21 0.01 -13.22
CA PRO A 645 -72.60 0.01 -12.79
C PRO A 645 -73.11 -1.43 -12.64
N PRO A 646 -74.06 -1.70 -11.72
CA PRO A 646 -74.60 -3.04 -11.53
C PRO A 646 -75.18 -3.62 -12.83
N ARG A 647 -74.85 -4.87 -13.15
CA ARG A 647 -75.48 -5.60 -14.27
C ARG A 647 -76.99 -5.68 -14.05
N ALA A 648 -77.75 -5.01 -14.91
CA ALA A 648 -79.21 -5.13 -14.94
C ALA A 648 -79.62 -6.59 -15.24
N MET A 649 -80.58 -7.13 -14.48
CA MET A 649 -81.15 -8.44 -14.76
C MET A 649 -81.97 -8.40 -16.05
N ILE A 650 -81.49 -9.03 -17.11
CA ILE A 650 -82.29 -9.26 -18.33
C ILE A 650 -83.31 -10.36 -18.02
N ARG A 651 -84.55 -9.96 -17.72
CA ARG A 651 -85.68 -10.88 -17.54
C ARG A 651 -86.31 -11.23 -18.90
N GLY A 652 -86.22 -12.50 -19.27
CA GLY A 652 -87.29 -13.21 -19.96
C GLY A 652 -87.38 -13.09 -21.48
N ARG A 653 -86.88 -14.12 -22.18
CA ARG A 653 -87.76 -14.98 -22.99
C ARG A 653 -87.20 -16.39 -23.05
N ALA A 654 -88.04 -17.38 -22.75
CA ALA A 654 -87.74 -18.80 -22.94
C ALA A 654 -87.93 -19.16 -24.44
N PRO A 655 -87.30 -20.25 -24.92
CA PRO A 655 -87.25 -20.56 -26.36
C PRO A 655 -88.55 -21.18 -26.88
N LEU A 656 -88.68 -21.19 -28.21
CA LEU A 656 -89.56 -22.15 -28.89
C LEU A 656 -88.88 -23.53 -28.93
N GLU A 657 -89.66 -24.58 -28.74
CA GLU A 657 -89.21 -25.97 -28.69
C GLU A 657 -88.92 -26.54 -30.09
N ARG A 658 -88.48 -27.82 -30.10
CA ARG A 658 -88.22 -28.74 -31.22
C ARG A 658 -86.76 -28.81 -31.68
N GLU A 659 -86.22 -29.99 -32.01
CA GLU A 659 -86.67 -31.39 -31.84
C GLU A 659 -85.42 -32.29 -32.04
N TYR A 660 -85.37 -33.50 -31.45
CA TYR A 660 -84.53 -34.69 -31.75
C TYR A 660 -83.02 -34.51 -32.12
N GLU A 661 -82.06 -35.26 -31.57
CA GLU A 661 -82.08 -36.54 -30.81
C GLU A 661 -81.22 -36.46 -29.54
#